data_AF-X0C5X1-F1
#
_entry.id   AF-X0C5X1-F1
#
_cell.length_a   1.000
_cell.length_b   1.000
_cell.length_c   1.000
_cell.angle_alpha   90.00
_cell.angle_beta   90.00
_cell.angle_gamma   90.00
#
_symmetry.space_group_name_H-M   'P 1'
#
loop_
_entity.id
_entity.type
_entity.pdbx_description
1 polymer ?
#
loop_
_entity_poly.entity_id
_entity_poly.type
_entity_poly.pdbx_seq_one_letter_code
_entity_poly.pdbx_strand_id
1 'polypeptide(L)'
;MLDWAFIGLYNGDIMAFDLDRGSLARSFRLPNFWKEKNPGATTPNLITMSLHPRDVGKLLLGYTHGAVVYSFKQAKPVNYYEYVVPASAPGGNGAAVETVRKPRLTHALWHPSGTFILTAHDDGSLVFWDPKAEKIVMARTLTDFNVDQPSPETPTPALPEPITKIAWCCKENCDDSGLLIAGGQRPDASPKGLTFIDLGQTPVYATSTWQILANYCRGKRQNVLTLPSGAQAINFLLIPRFSPHFAGAQDPIAVMVLLSSGELITLSFPSGYPISPTNQLHPSVSFVHPFVTKVNVSPLERPRWLSMFEKRNQGEPLLKGGAEASRPRKRFEERTIIQAAHADSTIRIWDSGHADEIENGTQLQVDVARALDRYDDVDITCMNMATSTGEFVVGTRTGEAIIYRWGQNRFFGKDKALQLDPNPKGLTDISSRAEPGLKEGLQPLVLYEMMMGPITAIQVSNVGFVAVGSELGFLTLIDLRGPTIFFQAPMTDFAKPDKRSSFLKSHSSSPGPQKEWPVVIEFGVMTLDEDKYSSICCFVGTNLGKVITFKLLPGQDGTYSASLAGVVSFDGKIISLNPIEADTGKPAHATGPIVAGLREGRQVNGVLVAVTQTEIRIFKPANSKGASKEFDSILCDSACVAELELQGFAVVGVFGDRTARAFSIPGLRDIGKADLPMIDVTRSTNSVVTQTGDIFAWTGPSELAVIHVWGTGKGPQQSPDTLINPKLECPPRPTISNMQWISGSQYISPTDLDLLVGGPDRPPSKRMMDAAAAEQRAARAGEPAAASGSGSQEGWGDYLTRQLNERTEKLNMMGDNMENLQNNSAGWADDVNKFLNKQKRNVVMGGLKSKFF
;
A
#
# COMPACT_ATOMS: atom_id res chain seq x y z
N MET A 1 26.38 -14.77 -0.70
CA MET A 1 25.79 -13.42 -0.58
C MET A 1 26.89 -12.40 -0.82
N LEU A 2 26.58 -11.16 -1.23
CA LEU A 2 27.58 -10.11 -1.41
C LEU A 2 27.60 -9.19 -0.18
N ASP A 3 28.80 -8.76 0.23
CA ASP A 3 28.98 -7.87 1.38
C ASP A 3 29.31 -6.42 0.95
N TRP A 4 29.12 -6.10 -0.33
CA TRP A 4 29.50 -4.81 -0.92
C TRP A 4 28.30 -4.00 -1.39
N ALA A 5 28.29 -2.73 -1.03
CA ALA A 5 27.44 -1.71 -1.65
C ALA A 5 28.31 -0.80 -2.54
N PHE A 6 28.10 -0.83 -3.84
CA PHE A 6 28.75 0.09 -4.77
C PHE A 6 28.02 1.44 -4.76
N ILE A 7 28.77 2.52 -4.62
CA ILE A 7 28.24 3.89 -4.46
C ILE A 7 28.78 4.75 -5.59
N GLY A 8 27.86 5.25 -6.42
CA GLY A 8 28.16 6.23 -7.46
C GLY A 8 28.14 7.65 -6.91
N LEU A 9 29.15 8.44 -7.23
CA LEU A 9 29.26 9.84 -6.82
C LEU A 9 28.80 10.77 -7.95
N TYR A 10 28.43 12.01 -7.60
CA TYR A 10 27.97 13.01 -8.58
C TYR A 10 29.00 13.30 -9.68
N ASN A 11 30.30 13.23 -9.37
CA ASN A 11 31.38 13.40 -10.36
C ASN A 11 31.56 12.19 -11.30
N GLY A 12 30.80 11.11 -11.10
CA GLY A 12 30.84 9.87 -11.86
C GLY A 12 31.88 8.85 -11.40
N ASP A 13 32.60 9.13 -10.31
CA ASP A 13 33.46 8.14 -9.65
C ASP A 13 32.61 7.13 -8.88
N ILE A 14 33.17 5.95 -8.65
CA ILE A 14 32.51 4.86 -7.92
C ILE A 14 33.38 4.39 -6.77
N MET A 15 32.76 4.20 -5.63
CA MET A 15 33.37 3.63 -4.43
C MET A 15 32.65 2.35 -4.01
N ALA A 16 33.23 1.60 -3.09
CA ALA A 16 32.58 0.45 -2.46
C ALA A 16 32.53 0.65 -0.94
N PHE A 17 31.39 0.31 -0.34
CA PHE A 17 31.18 0.26 1.10
C PHE A 17 31.01 -1.19 1.54
N ASP A 18 31.79 -1.61 2.52
CA ASP A 18 31.72 -2.94 3.13
C ASP A 18 30.57 -2.96 4.14
N LEU A 19 29.50 -3.67 3.81
CA LEU A 19 28.31 -3.81 4.65
C LEU A 19 28.58 -4.67 5.90
N ASP A 20 29.54 -5.60 5.85
CA ASP A 20 29.91 -6.44 6.98
C ASP A 20 30.72 -5.67 8.04
N ARG A 21 31.55 -4.73 7.57
CA ARG A 21 32.46 -3.91 8.40
C ARG A 21 31.98 -2.50 8.71
N GLY A 22 31.00 -1.98 7.98
CA GLY A 22 30.49 -0.62 8.18
C GLY A 22 31.48 0.46 7.78
N SER A 23 32.32 0.22 6.75
CA SER A 23 33.36 1.17 6.31
C SER A 23 33.56 1.15 4.80
N LEU A 24 34.09 2.24 4.24
CA LEU A 24 34.51 2.28 2.83
C LEU A 24 35.70 1.34 2.57
N ALA A 25 35.69 0.68 1.41
CA ALA A 25 36.83 -0.06 0.90
C ALA A 25 37.95 0.94 0.56
N ARG A 26 39.09 0.83 1.24
CA ARG A 26 40.20 1.80 1.07
C ARG A 26 40.88 1.68 -0.29
N SER A 27 40.91 0.48 -0.86
CA SER A 27 41.62 0.14 -2.10
C SER A 27 40.75 0.19 -3.35
N PHE A 28 39.45 0.50 -3.23
CA PHE A 28 38.52 0.45 -4.36
C PHE A 28 37.94 1.82 -4.69
N ARG A 29 38.42 2.39 -5.79
CA ARG A 29 37.84 3.58 -6.42
C ARG A 29 37.94 3.43 -7.93
N LEU A 30 36.81 3.54 -8.62
CA LEU A 30 36.78 3.59 -10.08
C LEU A 30 36.60 5.05 -10.52
N PRO A 31 37.39 5.53 -11.49
CA PRO A 31 37.22 6.85 -12.04
C PRO A 31 35.98 6.92 -12.94
N ASN A 32 35.59 8.14 -13.31
CA ASN A 32 34.63 8.35 -14.38
C ASN A 32 35.22 7.92 -15.75
N PHE A 33 35.00 6.66 -16.13
CA PHE A 33 35.53 6.08 -17.38
C PHE A 33 35.06 6.79 -18.64
N TRP A 34 33.88 7.42 -18.63
CA TRP A 34 33.40 8.16 -19.80
C TRP A 34 34.17 9.47 -20.00
N LYS A 35 34.53 10.14 -18.90
CA LYS A 35 35.38 11.33 -18.93
C LYS A 35 36.81 10.99 -19.38
N GLU A 36 37.34 9.84 -18.98
CA GLU A 36 38.64 9.38 -19.47
C GLU A 36 38.63 9.10 -20.97
N LYS A 37 37.55 8.45 -21.48
CA LYS A 37 37.36 8.21 -22.91
C LYS A 37 37.20 9.50 -23.70
N ASN A 38 36.47 10.49 -23.17
CA ASN A 38 36.21 11.76 -23.83
C ASN A 38 36.38 12.96 -22.86
N PRO A 39 37.63 13.45 -22.68
CA PRO A 39 37.92 14.54 -21.74
C PRO A 39 37.23 15.87 -22.10
N GLY A 40 36.85 16.07 -23.36
CA GLY A 40 36.18 17.28 -23.84
C GLY A 40 34.65 17.27 -23.69
N ALA A 41 34.06 16.16 -23.25
CA ALA A 41 32.64 16.11 -22.97
C ALA A 41 32.28 16.90 -21.71
N THR A 42 31.11 17.55 -21.71
CA THR A 42 30.48 18.04 -20.47
C THR A 42 30.44 16.90 -19.46
N THR A 43 30.79 17.17 -18.19
CA THR A 43 30.99 16.14 -17.15
C THR A 43 29.92 15.05 -17.20
N PRO A 44 30.27 13.81 -17.63
CA PRO A 44 29.30 12.72 -17.73
C PRO A 44 28.85 12.29 -16.33
N ASN A 45 27.55 12.38 -16.04
CA ASN A 45 27.02 11.94 -14.74
C ASN A 45 26.73 10.45 -14.78
N LEU A 46 27.03 9.74 -13.69
CA LEU A 46 26.63 8.34 -13.52
C LEU A 46 25.14 8.27 -13.18
N ILE A 47 24.38 7.50 -13.95
CA ILE A 47 22.92 7.38 -13.87
C ILE A 47 22.50 6.03 -13.28
N THR A 48 23.18 4.95 -13.63
CA THR A 48 22.85 3.60 -13.15
C THR A 48 24.08 2.72 -12.99
N MET A 49 23.98 1.74 -12.09
CA MET A 49 24.96 0.68 -11.91
C MET A 49 24.25 -0.67 -11.76
N SER A 50 24.79 -1.72 -12.38
CA SER A 50 24.22 -3.06 -12.27
C SER A 50 25.28 -4.15 -12.41
N LEU A 51 25.38 -5.02 -11.40
CA LEU A 51 26.21 -6.23 -11.51
C LEU A 51 25.59 -7.19 -12.52
N HIS A 52 26.44 -7.85 -13.31
CA HIS A 52 25.96 -8.81 -14.30
C HIS A 52 25.22 -9.99 -13.64
N PRO A 53 23.98 -10.33 -14.03
CA PRO A 53 23.09 -11.22 -13.26
C PRO A 53 23.65 -12.60 -12.93
N ARG A 54 24.56 -13.11 -13.77
CA ARG A 54 25.19 -14.44 -13.62
C ARG A 54 26.70 -14.42 -13.38
N ASP A 55 27.32 -13.23 -13.31
CA ASP A 55 28.77 -13.07 -13.15
C ASP A 55 29.04 -11.84 -12.28
N VAL A 56 29.48 -12.05 -11.04
CA VAL A 56 29.75 -10.92 -10.12
C VAL A 56 31.01 -10.14 -10.50
N GLY A 57 31.85 -10.68 -11.39
CA GLY A 57 33.08 -10.06 -11.88
C GLY A 57 32.87 -8.98 -12.94
N LYS A 58 31.63 -8.62 -13.26
CA LYS A 58 31.30 -7.56 -14.23
C LYS A 58 30.28 -6.57 -13.66
N LEU A 59 30.54 -5.29 -13.90
CA LEU A 59 29.69 -4.18 -13.50
C LEU A 59 29.33 -3.34 -14.73
N LEU A 60 28.03 -3.15 -14.97
CA LEU A 60 27.52 -2.22 -15.97
C LEU A 60 27.35 -0.85 -15.34
N LEU A 61 27.88 0.17 -16.00
CA LEU A 61 27.89 1.57 -15.59
C LEU A 61 27.22 2.39 -16.67
N GLY A 62 26.08 3.02 -16.37
CA GLY A 62 25.41 3.93 -17.30
C GLY A 62 25.77 5.37 -16.98
N TYR A 63 26.42 6.07 -17.89
CA TYR A 63 26.65 7.51 -17.84
C TYR A 63 25.68 8.24 -18.78
N THR A 64 25.46 9.54 -18.60
CA THR A 64 24.55 10.35 -19.43
C THR A 64 24.78 10.24 -20.95
N HIS A 65 25.98 9.89 -21.39
CA HIS A 65 26.35 9.79 -22.81
C HIS A 65 26.44 8.35 -23.33
N GLY A 66 26.34 7.33 -22.48
CA GLY A 66 26.44 5.93 -22.87
C GLY A 66 26.81 5.01 -21.71
N ALA A 67 26.95 3.72 -22.00
CA ALA A 67 27.18 2.69 -20.97
C ALA A 67 28.57 2.04 -21.11
N VAL A 68 29.12 1.58 -19.99
CA VAL A 68 30.43 0.91 -19.90
C VAL A 68 30.28 -0.38 -19.12
N VAL A 69 30.90 -1.46 -19.60
CA VAL A 69 31.07 -2.68 -18.79
C VAL A 69 32.48 -2.66 -18.22
N TYR A 70 32.58 -2.71 -16.90
CA TYR A 70 33.83 -2.83 -16.15
C TYR A 70 34.05 -4.28 -15.73
N SER A 71 35.27 -4.77 -15.87
CA SER A 71 35.68 -6.09 -15.37
C SER A 71 36.55 -5.92 -14.13
N PHE A 72 36.08 -6.43 -12.98
CA PHE A 72 36.87 -6.45 -11.74
C PHE A 72 38.14 -7.26 -11.92
N LYS A 73 38.06 -8.38 -12.63
CA LYS A 73 39.20 -9.26 -12.88
C LYS A 73 40.32 -8.56 -13.65
N GLN A 74 39.97 -7.81 -14.69
CA GLN A 74 40.96 -7.12 -15.53
C GLN A 74 41.29 -5.71 -15.00
N ALA A 75 40.62 -5.29 -13.92
CA ALA A 75 40.69 -3.94 -13.36
C ALA A 75 40.50 -2.81 -14.40
N LYS A 76 39.72 -3.04 -15.46
CA LYS A 76 39.55 -2.07 -16.56
C LYS A 76 38.16 -2.12 -17.22
N PRO A 77 37.74 -1.04 -17.89
CA PRO A 77 36.58 -1.08 -18.78
C PRO A 77 36.87 -2.01 -19.97
N VAL A 78 35.90 -2.86 -20.30
CA VAL A 78 36.00 -3.86 -21.39
C VAL A 78 35.16 -3.51 -22.61
N ASN A 79 34.02 -2.83 -22.43
CA ASN A 79 33.14 -2.45 -23.54
C ASN A 79 32.56 -1.04 -23.31
N TYR A 80 32.34 -0.29 -24.40
CA TYR A 80 31.67 1.01 -24.39
C TYR A 80 30.51 1.02 -25.39
N TYR A 81 29.32 1.43 -24.94
CA TYR A 81 28.12 1.51 -25.75
C TYR A 81 27.66 2.96 -25.86
N GLU A 82 27.79 3.54 -27.06
CA GLU A 82 27.37 4.91 -27.36
C GLU A 82 26.30 4.88 -28.44
N TYR A 83 25.09 5.33 -28.10
CA TYR A 83 23.99 5.38 -29.06
C TYR A 83 24.11 6.63 -29.94
N VAL A 84 24.29 6.41 -31.24
CA VAL A 84 24.37 7.47 -32.23
C VAL A 84 23.30 7.23 -33.28
N VAL A 85 22.42 8.20 -33.44
CA VAL A 85 21.36 8.17 -34.45
C VAL A 85 21.85 8.93 -35.67
N PRO A 86 22.01 8.28 -36.84
CA PRO A 86 22.47 8.96 -38.05
C PRO A 86 21.43 9.96 -38.55
N ALA A 87 21.87 10.86 -39.45
CA ALA A 87 20.94 11.70 -40.20
C ALA A 87 19.95 10.82 -40.98
N SER A 88 18.73 11.33 -41.15
CA SER A 88 17.59 10.66 -41.80
C SER A 88 16.99 9.47 -41.04
N ALA A 89 17.57 9.01 -39.93
CA ALA A 89 16.91 8.05 -39.04
C ALA A 89 15.91 8.77 -38.11
N PRO A 90 14.77 8.18 -37.75
CA PRO A 90 13.78 8.88 -36.91
C PRO A 90 14.26 9.11 -35.47
N GLY A 91 15.02 8.17 -34.88
CA GLY A 91 15.25 8.14 -33.43
C GLY A 91 13.96 7.92 -32.65
N GLY A 92 14.00 8.10 -31.33
CA GLY A 92 12.85 7.80 -30.47
C GLY A 92 11.69 8.81 -30.59
N ASN A 93 12.00 10.07 -30.90
CA ASN A 93 11.04 11.17 -30.91
C ASN A 93 10.81 11.82 -32.30
N GLY A 94 11.49 11.37 -33.35
CA GLY A 94 11.36 11.93 -34.69
C GLY A 94 11.87 13.38 -34.84
N ALA A 95 12.57 13.94 -33.85
CA ALA A 95 13.00 15.34 -33.86
C ALA A 95 14.42 15.50 -34.43
N ALA A 96 14.66 16.63 -35.14
CA ALA A 96 15.98 17.01 -35.69
C ALA A 96 16.66 15.93 -36.55
N VAL A 97 15.85 15.21 -37.35
CA VAL A 97 16.26 14.05 -38.17
C VAL A 97 17.35 14.38 -39.19
N GLU A 98 17.48 15.63 -39.62
CA GLU A 98 18.52 16.08 -40.56
C GLU A 98 19.95 16.03 -40.00
N THR A 99 20.11 15.79 -38.70
CA THR A 99 21.42 15.82 -38.03
C THR A 99 21.74 14.51 -37.33
N VAL A 100 23.02 14.24 -37.15
CA VAL A 100 23.49 13.15 -36.28
C VAL A 100 23.17 13.52 -34.83
N ARG A 101 22.48 12.63 -34.12
CA ARG A 101 22.03 12.85 -32.74
C ARG A 101 22.64 11.82 -31.80
N LYS A 102 22.82 12.23 -30.53
CA LYS A 102 23.30 11.37 -29.44
C LYS A 102 22.36 11.52 -28.22
N PRO A 103 21.19 10.85 -28.25
CA PRO A 103 20.22 10.91 -27.15
C PRO A 103 20.85 10.51 -25.81
N ARG A 104 20.52 11.23 -24.74
CA ARG A 104 21.16 10.98 -23.43
C ARG A 104 20.61 9.71 -22.82
N LEU A 105 21.49 8.91 -22.24
CA LEU A 105 21.12 7.68 -21.55
C LEU A 105 20.40 8.02 -20.24
N THR A 106 19.27 7.34 -20.02
CA THR A 106 18.48 7.42 -18.78
C THR A 106 18.54 6.12 -17.99
N HIS A 107 18.66 4.97 -18.68
CA HIS A 107 18.74 3.66 -18.03
C HIS A 107 19.68 2.72 -18.78
N ALA A 108 20.27 1.77 -18.07
CA ALA A 108 21.07 0.67 -18.62
C ALA A 108 20.83 -0.58 -17.76
N LEU A 109 20.50 -1.70 -18.40
CA LEU A 109 20.11 -2.94 -17.74
C LEU A 109 20.76 -4.15 -18.42
N TRP A 110 21.06 -5.17 -17.62
CA TRP A 110 21.39 -6.49 -18.14
C TRP A 110 20.14 -7.29 -18.48
N HIS A 111 20.17 -8.02 -19.59
CA HIS A 111 19.27 -9.14 -19.79
C HIS A 111 19.53 -10.20 -18.70
N PRO A 112 18.52 -10.91 -18.18
CA PRO A 112 18.68 -11.91 -17.11
C PRO A 112 19.75 -12.99 -17.38
N SER A 113 19.94 -13.41 -18.63
CA SER A 113 21.02 -14.36 -18.98
C SER A 113 22.42 -13.73 -19.11
N GLY A 114 22.50 -12.40 -19.20
CA GLY A 114 23.71 -11.67 -19.57
C GLY A 114 23.98 -11.57 -21.08
N THR A 115 23.09 -12.12 -21.92
CA THR A 115 23.27 -12.14 -23.38
C THR A 115 23.14 -10.76 -24.02
N PHE A 116 22.37 -9.85 -23.43
CA PHE A 116 22.16 -8.51 -23.97
C PHE A 116 22.30 -7.45 -22.88
N ILE A 117 22.55 -6.22 -23.33
CA ILE A 117 22.38 -4.99 -22.53
C ILE A 117 21.28 -4.17 -23.19
N LEU A 118 20.38 -3.59 -22.40
CA LEU A 118 19.42 -2.59 -22.85
C LEU A 118 19.89 -1.22 -22.36
N THR A 119 19.94 -0.24 -23.24
CA THR A 119 20.02 1.18 -22.86
C THR A 119 18.73 1.89 -23.25
N ALA A 120 18.24 2.76 -22.38
CA ALA A 120 17.10 3.63 -22.65
C ALA A 120 17.56 5.09 -22.66
N HIS A 121 16.91 5.91 -23.49
CA HIS A 121 17.34 7.28 -23.77
C HIS A 121 16.22 8.30 -23.58
N ASP A 122 16.58 9.59 -23.44
CA ASP A 122 15.65 10.69 -23.18
C ASP A 122 14.73 11.05 -24.36
N ASP A 123 15.03 10.55 -25.56
CA ASP A 123 14.16 10.62 -26.72
C ASP A 123 13.13 9.48 -26.79
N GLY A 124 13.12 8.55 -25.81
CA GLY A 124 12.24 7.39 -25.77
C GLY A 124 12.78 6.13 -26.46
N SER A 125 14.02 6.16 -26.98
CA SER A 125 14.65 5.00 -27.61
C SER A 125 15.05 3.93 -26.58
N LEU A 126 14.79 2.68 -26.92
CA LEU A 126 15.22 1.44 -26.26
C LEU A 126 16.18 0.70 -27.20
N VAL A 127 17.44 0.57 -26.80
CA VAL A 127 18.52 0.04 -27.65
C VAL A 127 19.09 -1.22 -27.03
N PHE A 128 19.00 -2.32 -27.77
CA PHE A 128 19.50 -3.63 -27.39
C PHE A 128 20.88 -3.84 -27.99
N TRP A 129 21.85 -4.18 -27.14
CA TRP A 129 23.25 -4.37 -27.48
C TRP A 129 23.66 -5.83 -27.26
N ASP A 130 24.47 -6.35 -28.17
CA ASP A 130 25.25 -7.56 -27.92
C ASP A 130 26.57 -7.16 -27.25
N PRO A 131 26.81 -7.58 -25.98
CA PRO A 131 28.01 -7.22 -25.27
C PRO A 131 29.27 -7.92 -25.78
N LYS A 132 29.15 -9.05 -26.50
CA LYS A 132 30.30 -9.76 -27.07
C LYS A 132 30.76 -9.17 -28.39
N ALA A 133 29.81 -8.77 -29.24
CA ALA A 133 30.11 -8.20 -30.55
C ALA A 133 30.23 -6.67 -30.55
N GLU A 134 29.82 -6.01 -29.46
CA GLU A 134 29.76 -4.55 -29.32
C GLU A 134 28.89 -3.89 -30.42
N LYS A 135 27.76 -4.53 -30.74
CA LYS A 135 26.86 -4.08 -31.82
C LYS A 135 25.44 -3.89 -31.33
N ILE A 136 24.76 -2.91 -31.94
CA ILE A 136 23.31 -2.74 -31.81
C ILE A 136 22.63 -3.94 -32.48
N VAL A 137 21.81 -4.65 -31.71
CA VAL A 137 20.92 -5.71 -32.20
C VAL A 137 19.64 -5.10 -32.74
N MET A 138 19.12 -4.09 -32.04
CA MET A 138 17.89 -3.37 -32.38
C MET A 138 17.80 -2.05 -31.60
N ALA A 139 17.38 -0.96 -32.24
CA ALA A 139 16.79 0.19 -31.54
C ALA A 139 15.28 0.25 -31.82
N ARG A 140 14.48 0.54 -30.80
CA ARG A 140 13.01 0.64 -30.90
C ARG A 140 12.45 1.67 -29.93
N THR A 141 11.22 2.12 -30.14
CA THR A 141 10.38 2.73 -29.10
C THR A 141 9.40 1.67 -28.57
N LEU A 142 8.40 2.09 -27.77
CA LEU A 142 7.32 1.17 -27.41
C LEU A 142 6.50 0.71 -28.63
N THR A 143 6.46 1.47 -29.72
CA THR A 143 5.61 1.21 -30.89
C THR A 143 6.36 0.96 -32.18
N ASP A 144 7.53 1.58 -32.36
CA ASP A 144 8.27 1.61 -33.61
C ASP A 144 9.60 0.86 -33.49
N PHE A 145 10.09 0.28 -34.59
CA PHE A 145 11.31 -0.54 -34.60
C PHE A 145 12.35 -0.01 -35.60
N ASN A 146 13.61 -0.37 -35.40
CA ASN A 146 14.75 0.06 -36.21
C ASN A 146 14.87 1.59 -36.30
N VAL A 147 14.59 2.29 -35.19
CA VAL A 147 14.53 3.76 -35.17
C VAL A 147 15.89 4.43 -35.34
N ASP A 148 16.96 3.65 -35.27
CA ASP A 148 18.34 4.05 -35.57
C ASP A 148 18.68 4.00 -37.07
N GLN A 149 17.79 3.47 -37.91
CA GLN A 149 18.02 3.32 -39.35
C GLN A 149 17.33 4.43 -40.15
N PRO A 150 17.97 4.97 -41.21
CA PRO A 150 17.33 5.93 -42.11
C PRO A 150 16.01 5.42 -42.67
N SER A 151 14.97 6.24 -42.59
CA SER A 151 13.65 5.92 -43.13
C SER A 151 13.29 6.88 -44.26
N PRO A 152 12.67 6.40 -45.37
CA PRO A 152 12.13 7.28 -46.40
C PRO A 152 10.88 8.06 -45.93
N GLU A 153 10.23 7.61 -44.86
CA GLU A 153 9.06 8.28 -44.29
C GLU A 153 9.48 9.42 -43.36
N THR A 154 8.85 10.59 -43.52
CA THR A 154 9.06 11.72 -42.61
C THR A 154 8.37 11.43 -41.27
N PRO A 155 9.10 11.23 -40.16
CA PRO A 155 8.49 10.93 -38.88
C PRO A 155 7.78 12.16 -38.32
N THR A 156 6.60 11.96 -37.73
CA THR A 156 5.92 13.02 -36.97
C THR A 156 6.64 13.22 -35.64
N PRO A 157 7.18 14.41 -35.34
CA PRO A 157 7.83 14.66 -34.06
C PRO A 157 6.82 14.52 -32.91
N ALA A 158 7.15 13.69 -31.93
CA ALA A 158 6.35 13.52 -30.73
C ALA A 158 7.27 13.43 -29.52
N LEU A 159 6.94 14.15 -28.45
CA LEU A 159 7.68 14.05 -27.20
C LEU A 159 7.05 12.93 -26.36
N PRO A 160 7.68 11.75 -26.24
CA PRO A 160 7.15 10.70 -25.38
C PRO A 160 7.24 11.13 -23.91
N GLU A 161 6.37 10.58 -23.08
CA GLU A 161 6.51 10.70 -21.64
C GLU A 161 7.87 10.15 -21.20
N PRO A 162 8.60 10.80 -20.28
CA PRO A 162 9.87 10.28 -19.79
C PRO A 162 9.73 8.86 -19.25
N ILE A 163 10.65 7.98 -19.61
CA ILE A 163 10.73 6.67 -18.98
C ILE A 163 11.23 6.87 -17.56
N THR A 164 10.41 6.56 -16.56
CA THR A 164 10.73 6.77 -15.14
C THR A 164 11.35 5.53 -14.50
N LYS A 165 11.01 4.33 -15.00
CA LYS A 165 11.60 3.06 -14.54
C LYS A 165 11.45 1.95 -15.57
N ILE A 166 12.45 1.06 -15.61
CA ILE A 166 12.42 -0.19 -16.39
C ILE A 166 12.88 -1.33 -15.50
N ALA A 167 12.23 -2.49 -15.61
CA ALA A 167 12.69 -3.75 -15.04
C ALA A 167 12.71 -4.84 -16.12
N TRP A 168 13.81 -5.61 -16.17
CA TRP A 168 13.90 -6.79 -17.03
C TRP A 168 13.53 -8.03 -16.24
N CYS A 169 12.25 -8.39 -16.31
CA CYS A 169 11.68 -9.51 -15.60
C CYS A 169 12.00 -10.83 -16.31
N CYS A 170 12.11 -11.92 -15.56
CA CYS A 170 12.11 -13.27 -16.10
C CYS A 170 11.19 -14.17 -15.31
N LYS A 171 10.80 -15.31 -15.88
CA LYS A 171 10.07 -16.36 -15.13
C LYS A 171 11.05 -17.16 -14.26
N GLU A 172 10.55 -18.20 -13.61
CA GLU A 172 11.40 -19.21 -12.96
C GLU A 172 12.52 -19.68 -13.91
N ASN A 173 12.14 -20.06 -15.15
CA ASN A 173 13.09 -20.17 -16.24
C ASN A 173 13.54 -18.78 -16.68
N CYS A 174 14.75 -18.40 -16.28
CA CYS A 174 15.29 -17.06 -16.50
C CYS A 174 15.50 -16.69 -17.98
N ASP A 175 15.44 -17.65 -18.88
CA ASP A 175 15.56 -17.41 -20.31
C ASP A 175 14.21 -17.00 -20.93
N ASP A 176 13.08 -17.20 -20.25
CA ASP A 176 11.78 -16.62 -20.64
C ASP A 176 11.61 -15.27 -19.93
N SER A 177 11.71 -14.16 -20.69
CA SER A 177 11.88 -12.82 -20.13
C SER A 177 11.02 -11.74 -20.79
N GLY A 178 10.92 -10.59 -20.15
CA GLY A 178 10.19 -9.43 -20.65
C GLY A 178 10.58 -8.13 -19.96
N LEU A 179 10.18 -7.00 -20.52
CA LEU A 179 10.46 -5.67 -20.00
C LEU A 179 9.18 -5.03 -19.45
N LEU A 180 9.19 -4.64 -18.19
CA LEU A 180 8.17 -3.78 -17.60
C LEU A 180 8.67 -2.35 -17.57
N ILE A 181 7.89 -1.42 -18.15
CA ILE A 181 8.29 -0.03 -18.37
C ILE A 181 7.21 0.91 -17.83
N ALA A 182 7.63 1.89 -17.03
CA ALA A 182 6.84 3.05 -16.64
C ALA A 182 7.24 4.27 -17.48
N GLY A 183 6.26 4.92 -18.12
CA GLY A 183 6.49 6.02 -19.06
C GLY A 183 6.85 5.53 -20.47
N GLY A 184 7.40 6.41 -21.30
CA GLY A 184 7.75 6.14 -22.71
C GLY A 184 6.55 6.11 -23.67
N GLN A 185 5.32 6.22 -23.16
CA GLN A 185 4.10 6.30 -23.97
C GLN A 185 4.00 7.67 -24.64
N ARG A 186 3.37 7.73 -25.81
CA ARG A 186 3.06 9.01 -26.46
C ARG A 186 1.96 9.74 -25.69
N PRO A 187 1.91 11.09 -25.72
CA PRO A 187 0.93 11.86 -24.95
C PRO A 187 -0.54 11.50 -25.22
N ASP A 188 -0.83 11.05 -26.44
CA ASP A 188 -2.14 10.63 -26.95
C ASP A 188 -2.48 9.15 -26.68
N ALA A 189 -1.59 8.39 -26.04
CA ALA A 189 -1.81 6.99 -25.73
C ALA A 189 -3.02 6.79 -24.78
N SER A 190 -3.91 5.88 -25.15
CA SER A 190 -5.06 5.45 -24.35
C SER A 190 -5.29 3.94 -24.50
N PRO A 191 -5.40 3.17 -23.40
CA PRO A 191 -5.28 3.59 -22.00
C PRO A 191 -3.83 3.90 -21.59
N LYS A 192 -3.66 4.82 -20.63
CA LYS A 192 -2.35 5.05 -19.99
C LYS A 192 -2.04 3.96 -18.98
N GLY A 193 -0.77 3.61 -18.85
CA GLY A 193 -0.32 2.69 -17.81
C GLY A 193 1.11 2.20 -17.95
N LEU A 194 1.42 1.09 -17.27
CA LEU A 194 2.72 0.44 -17.43
C LEU A 194 2.71 -0.44 -18.69
N THR A 195 3.78 -0.41 -19.47
CA THR A 195 3.92 -1.26 -20.66
C THR A 195 4.76 -2.49 -20.33
N PHE A 196 4.18 -3.68 -20.51
CA PHE A 196 4.92 -4.95 -20.42
C PHE A 196 5.14 -5.52 -21.82
N ILE A 197 6.41 -5.60 -22.24
CA ILE A 197 6.84 -6.24 -23.48
C ILE A 197 7.32 -7.64 -23.12
N ASP A 198 6.54 -8.66 -23.45
CA ASP A 198 6.92 -10.06 -23.29
C ASP A 198 7.82 -10.47 -24.46
N LEU A 199 9.10 -10.75 -24.18
CA LEU A 199 10.06 -11.19 -25.19
C LEU A 199 10.00 -12.70 -25.43
N GLY A 200 9.49 -13.47 -24.46
CA GLY A 200 9.45 -14.92 -24.48
C GLY A 200 10.83 -15.55 -24.29
N GLN A 201 10.98 -16.77 -24.82
CA GLN A 201 12.19 -17.56 -24.69
C GLN A 201 13.38 -16.94 -25.44
N THR A 202 14.46 -16.68 -24.71
CA THR A 202 15.72 -16.14 -25.23
C THR A 202 16.34 -17.13 -26.22
N PRO A 203 16.65 -16.72 -27.46
CA PRO A 203 17.33 -17.57 -28.42
C PRO A 203 18.71 -18.00 -27.94
N VAL A 204 19.11 -19.23 -28.29
CA VAL A 204 20.46 -19.72 -27.99
C VAL A 204 21.46 -18.94 -28.84
N TYR A 205 22.25 -18.09 -28.20
CA TYR A 205 23.16 -17.16 -28.86
C TYR A 205 24.10 -17.84 -29.87
N ALA A 206 24.69 -18.98 -29.49
CA ALA A 206 25.68 -19.69 -30.31
C ALA A 206 25.15 -20.19 -31.67
N THR A 207 23.83 -20.36 -31.81
CA THR A 207 23.18 -20.92 -33.01
C THR A 207 22.24 -19.93 -33.69
N SER A 208 22.11 -18.72 -33.17
CA SER A 208 21.16 -17.72 -33.68
C SER A 208 21.83 -16.76 -34.66
N THR A 209 21.12 -16.41 -35.73
CA THR A 209 21.54 -15.32 -36.63
C THR A 209 21.17 -13.96 -36.03
N TRP A 210 21.81 -12.89 -36.49
CA TRP A 210 21.49 -11.51 -36.09
C TRP A 210 20.01 -11.18 -36.29
N GLN A 211 19.40 -11.65 -37.37
CA GLN A 211 17.98 -11.43 -37.64
C GLN A 211 17.08 -12.09 -36.59
N ILE A 212 17.44 -13.29 -36.10
CA ILE A 212 16.69 -13.98 -35.04
C ILE A 212 16.79 -13.18 -33.72
N LEU A 213 17.98 -12.68 -33.39
CA LEU A 213 18.20 -11.87 -32.18
C LEU A 213 17.45 -10.52 -32.26
N ALA A 214 17.47 -9.86 -33.43
CA ALA A 214 16.72 -8.64 -33.68
C ALA A 214 15.21 -8.87 -33.57
N ASN A 215 14.69 -9.94 -34.18
CA ASN A 215 13.27 -10.29 -34.09
C ASN A 215 12.84 -10.58 -32.64
N TYR A 216 13.69 -11.23 -31.84
CA TYR A 216 13.43 -11.43 -30.40
C TYR A 216 13.26 -10.10 -29.66
N CYS A 217 14.10 -9.09 -29.94
CA CYS A 217 14.04 -7.77 -29.31
C CYS A 217 12.76 -6.97 -29.65
N ARG A 218 12.02 -7.36 -30.71
CA ARG A 218 10.70 -6.78 -31.01
C ARG A 218 9.65 -7.13 -29.96
N GLY A 219 9.81 -8.28 -29.29
CA GLY A 219 8.85 -8.84 -28.37
C GLY A 219 7.80 -9.70 -29.07
N LYS A 220 7.32 -10.72 -28.34
CA LYS A 220 6.26 -11.63 -28.75
C LYS A 220 4.88 -10.99 -28.62
N ARG A 221 4.67 -10.21 -27.55
CA ARG A 221 3.43 -9.48 -27.27
C ARG A 221 3.71 -8.29 -26.37
N GLN A 222 2.81 -7.31 -26.41
CA GLN A 222 2.85 -6.14 -25.56
C GLN A 222 1.50 -5.99 -24.85
N ASN A 223 1.52 -5.84 -23.54
CA ASN A 223 0.35 -5.64 -22.71
C ASN A 223 0.48 -4.31 -21.97
N VAL A 224 -0.63 -3.58 -21.83
CA VAL A 224 -0.70 -2.39 -20.97
C VAL A 224 -1.35 -2.79 -19.66
N LEU A 225 -0.68 -2.52 -18.54
CA LEU A 225 -1.22 -2.66 -17.20
C LEU A 225 -1.85 -1.32 -16.84
N THR A 226 -3.17 -1.25 -17.03
CA THR A 226 -3.96 -0.02 -16.92
C THR A 226 -3.91 0.57 -15.51
N LEU A 227 -3.73 1.89 -15.44
CA LEU A 227 -3.83 2.68 -14.21
C LEU A 227 -5.21 3.34 -14.11
N PRO A 228 -5.63 3.82 -12.93
CA PRO A 228 -6.82 4.67 -12.80
C PRO A 228 -6.79 5.86 -13.77
N SER A 229 -7.97 6.34 -14.16
CA SER A 229 -8.09 7.47 -15.09
C SER A 229 -7.34 8.70 -14.57
N GLY A 230 -6.53 9.32 -15.41
CA GLY A 230 -5.71 10.49 -15.05
C GLY A 230 -4.45 10.19 -14.22
N ALA A 231 -4.25 8.95 -13.76
CA ALA A 231 -3.08 8.57 -12.98
C ALA A 231 -1.83 8.39 -13.85
N GLN A 232 -0.66 8.72 -13.28
CA GLN A 232 0.65 8.49 -13.91
C GLN A 232 1.56 7.75 -12.94
N ALA A 233 2.32 6.77 -13.44
CA ALA A 233 3.29 6.03 -12.63
C ALA A 233 4.61 6.81 -12.50
N ILE A 234 5.00 7.11 -11.27
CA ILE A 234 6.33 7.66 -10.96
C ILE A 234 7.35 6.55 -10.79
N ASN A 235 6.97 5.46 -10.10
CA ASN A 235 7.86 4.37 -9.76
C ASN A 235 7.06 3.08 -9.57
N PHE A 236 7.74 1.93 -9.51
CA PHE A 236 7.10 0.67 -9.15
C PHE A 236 8.05 -0.26 -8.41
N LEU A 237 7.50 -1.18 -7.63
CA LEU A 237 8.19 -2.27 -6.97
C LEU A 237 7.60 -3.61 -7.43
N LEU A 238 8.46 -4.54 -7.84
CA LEU A 238 8.05 -5.90 -8.17
C LEU A 238 8.01 -6.75 -6.90
N ILE A 239 7.05 -7.68 -6.83
CA ILE A 239 6.97 -8.70 -5.77
C ILE A 239 7.43 -10.04 -6.35
N PRO A 240 8.74 -10.38 -6.27
CA PRO A 240 9.29 -11.61 -6.82
C PRO A 240 8.83 -12.83 -6.02
N ARG A 241 8.46 -13.91 -6.72
CA ARG A 241 8.08 -15.18 -6.08
C ARG A 241 9.25 -16.12 -5.85
N PHE A 242 10.22 -16.15 -6.77
CA PHE A 242 11.20 -17.24 -6.83
C PHE A 242 12.53 -16.91 -6.15
N SER A 243 13.12 -15.75 -6.43
CA SER A 243 14.41 -15.38 -5.81
C SER A 243 14.61 -13.86 -5.74
N PRO A 244 15.51 -13.39 -4.87
CA PRO A 244 15.85 -11.96 -4.78
C PRO A 244 16.82 -11.51 -5.89
N HIS A 245 17.28 -12.42 -6.76
CA HIS A 245 18.26 -12.10 -7.81
C HIS A 245 17.60 -11.39 -9.00
N PHE A 246 18.38 -11.10 -10.04
CA PHE A 246 17.90 -10.40 -11.25
C PHE A 246 17.25 -9.05 -10.92
N ALA A 247 17.87 -8.29 -10.00
CA ALA A 247 17.35 -7.01 -9.48
C ALA A 247 15.92 -7.13 -8.89
N GLY A 248 15.59 -8.26 -8.27
CA GLY A 248 14.28 -8.51 -7.67
C GLY A 248 13.17 -8.75 -8.69
N ALA A 249 13.51 -9.18 -9.91
CA ALA A 249 12.56 -9.31 -11.02
C ALA A 249 12.37 -10.77 -11.50
N GLN A 250 12.68 -11.76 -10.65
CA GLN A 250 12.45 -13.16 -11.00
C GLN A 250 11.07 -13.65 -10.55
N ASP A 251 10.28 -14.01 -11.55
CA ASP A 251 8.94 -14.57 -11.46
C ASP A 251 8.00 -13.72 -10.60
N PRO A 252 7.83 -12.41 -10.90
CA PRO A 252 7.00 -11.55 -10.06
C PRO A 252 5.52 -11.89 -10.21
N ILE A 253 4.81 -11.90 -9.08
CA ILE A 253 3.36 -12.15 -9.01
C ILE A 253 2.53 -10.86 -9.04
N ALA A 254 3.16 -9.75 -8.64
CA ALA A 254 2.52 -8.45 -8.57
C ALA A 254 3.51 -7.31 -8.78
N VAL A 255 2.97 -6.15 -9.11
CA VAL A 255 3.66 -4.87 -9.15
C VAL A 255 2.90 -3.86 -8.28
N MET A 256 3.61 -3.23 -7.35
CA MET A 256 3.12 -2.10 -6.56
C MET A 256 3.59 -0.81 -7.24
N VAL A 257 2.66 0.05 -7.61
CA VAL A 257 2.93 1.26 -8.41
C VAL A 257 2.74 2.49 -7.53
N LEU A 258 3.72 3.38 -7.53
CA LEU A 258 3.62 4.71 -6.94
C LEU A 258 3.12 5.69 -8.00
N LEU A 259 1.98 6.30 -7.74
CA LEU A 259 1.34 7.26 -8.63
C LEU A 259 1.85 8.68 -8.36
N SER A 260 1.61 9.58 -9.32
CA SER A 260 1.94 11.01 -9.20
C SER A 260 1.13 11.75 -8.14
N SER A 261 -0.01 11.20 -7.72
CA SER A 261 -0.78 11.66 -6.55
C SER A 261 -0.08 11.37 -5.22
N GLY A 262 0.91 10.47 -5.19
CA GLY A 262 1.49 9.91 -3.96
C GLY A 262 0.81 8.62 -3.49
N GLU A 263 -0.26 8.19 -4.17
CA GLU A 263 -0.95 6.94 -3.87
C GLU A 263 -0.20 5.72 -4.36
N LEU A 264 -0.47 4.60 -3.71
CA LEU A 264 -0.07 3.27 -4.12
C LEU A 264 -1.25 2.54 -4.73
N ILE A 265 -0.97 1.77 -5.78
CA ILE A 265 -1.87 0.72 -6.25
C ILE A 265 -1.09 -0.58 -6.40
N THR A 266 -1.77 -1.71 -6.45
CA THR A 266 -1.14 -3.00 -6.71
C THR A 266 -1.86 -3.72 -7.82
N LEU A 267 -1.09 -4.21 -8.80
CA LEU A 267 -1.60 -4.92 -9.96
C LEU A 267 -0.97 -6.32 -9.99
N SER A 268 -1.75 -7.32 -10.38
CA SER A 268 -1.23 -8.65 -10.71
C SER A 268 -0.27 -8.56 -11.89
N PHE A 269 0.76 -9.39 -11.89
CA PHE A 269 1.73 -9.44 -12.97
C PHE A 269 1.74 -10.83 -13.60
N PRO A 270 1.75 -10.95 -14.95
CA PRO A 270 1.81 -9.88 -15.95
C PRO A 270 0.43 -9.36 -16.40
N SER A 271 -0.66 -9.80 -15.76
CA SER A 271 -2.03 -9.59 -16.26
C SER A 271 -2.58 -8.18 -16.07
N GLY A 272 -2.10 -7.42 -15.07
CA GLY A 272 -2.51 -6.04 -14.81
C GLY A 272 -3.82 -5.86 -14.05
N TYR A 273 -4.43 -6.93 -13.51
CA TYR A 273 -5.65 -6.81 -12.71
C TYR A 273 -5.36 -6.19 -11.34
N PRO A 274 -6.17 -5.25 -10.84
CA PRO A 274 -6.03 -4.70 -9.50
C PRO A 274 -6.07 -5.77 -8.41
N ILE A 275 -5.19 -5.63 -7.42
CA ILE A 275 -5.16 -6.43 -6.19
C ILE A 275 -5.48 -5.50 -5.03
N SER A 276 -6.54 -5.81 -4.30
CA SER A 276 -6.86 -5.07 -3.07
C SER A 276 -5.77 -5.31 -2.01
N PRO A 277 -5.33 -4.27 -1.28
CA PRO A 277 -4.38 -4.42 -0.17
C PRO A 277 -5.00 -5.15 1.03
N THR A 278 -6.33 -5.27 1.07
CA THR A 278 -7.09 -5.94 2.14
C THR A 278 -6.59 -7.38 2.32
N ASN A 279 -6.11 -7.69 3.52
CA ASN A 279 -5.52 -8.99 3.89
C ASN A 279 -4.28 -9.39 3.07
N GLN A 280 -3.70 -8.49 2.27
CA GLN A 280 -2.43 -8.66 1.56
C GLN A 280 -1.31 -7.85 2.21
N LEU A 281 -1.65 -6.68 2.74
CA LEU A 281 -0.76 -5.72 3.38
C LEU A 281 -1.33 -5.31 4.75
N HIS A 282 -0.45 -4.81 5.61
CA HIS A 282 -0.85 -4.27 6.90
C HIS A 282 -1.79 -3.06 6.73
N PRO A 283 -2.83 -2.88 7.58
CA PRO A 283 -3.81 -1.79 7.44
C PRO A 283 -3.21 -0.38 7.36
N SER A 284 -2.01 -0.17 7.93
CA SER A 284 -1.31 1.12 7.82
C SER A 284 -1.00 1.53 6.38
N VAL A 285 -0.80 0.58 5.46
CA VAL A 285 -0.55 0.87 4.04
C VAL A 285 -1.82 1.31 3.32
N SER A 286 -2.99 0.89 3.82
CA SER A 286 -4.30 1.27 3.26
C SER A 286 -4.52 2.79 3.28
N PHE A 287 -3.85 3.54 4.17
CA PHE A 287 -3.96 5.01 4.21
C PHE A 287 -3.48 5.71 2.95
N VAL A 288 -2.70 5.03 2.11
CA VAL A 288 -2.19 5.54 0.84
C VAL A 288 -2.51 4.60 -0.32
N HIS A 289 -3.38 3.59 -0.13
CA HIS A 289 -3.67 2.55 -1.12
C HIS A 289 -5.18 2.29 -1.32
N PRO A 290 -5.89 3.18 -2.04
CA PRO A 290 -5.56 4.58 -2.29
C PRO A 290 -5.86 5.45 -1.04
N PHE A 291 -5.75 6.77 -1.13
CA PHE A 291 -5.90 7.64 0.05
C PHE A 291 -7.24 7.46 0.75
N VAL A 292 -7.20 7.57 2.08
CA VAL A 292 -8.39 7.56 2.92
C VAL A 292 -9.03 8.96 2.94
N THR A 293 -10.28 9.03 2.51
CA THR A 293 -11.06 10.27 2.41
C THR A 293 -11.88 10.54 3.68
N LYS A 294 -12.31 9.48 4.37
CA LYS A 294 -13.09 9.60 5.62
C LYS A 294 -12.80 8.43 6.56
N VAL A 295 -12.81 8.69 7.87
CA VAL A 295 -12.74 7.68 8.92
C VAL A 295 -13.93 7.83 9.85
N ASN A 296 -14.41 6.70 10.36
CA ASN A 296 -15.31 6.61 11.49
C ASN A 296 -14.85 5.47 12.40
N VAL A 297 -15.29 5.48 13.65
CA VAL A 297 -14.97 4.43 14.61
C VAL A 297 -16.26 4.00 15.29
N SER A 298 -16.47 2.69 15.44
CA SER A 298 -17.59 2.15 16.18
C SER A 298 -17.10 1.06 17.15
N PRO A 299 -17.65 0.99 18.37
CA PRO A 299 -17.44 -0.16 19.22
C PRO A 299 -18.20 -1.36 18.65
N LEU A 300 -17.61 -2.54 18.73
CA LEU A 300 -18.25 -3.81 18.37
C LEU A 300 -18.07 -4.82 19.49
N GLU A 301 -19.12 -5.54 19.86
CA GLU A 301 -19.02 -6.58 20.88
C GLU A 301 -17.98 -7.63 20.46
N ARG A 302 -17.10 -8.03 21.38
CA ARG A 302 -16.03 -9.01 21.08
C ARG A 302 -16.56 -10.29 20.43
N PRO A 303 -17.62 -10.97 20.94
CA PRO A 303 -18.16 -12.16 20.27
C PRO A 303 -18.63 -11.90 18.84
N ARG A 304 -19.16 -10.70 18.57
CA ARG A 304 -19.60 -10.30 17.23
C ARG A 304 -18.41 -10.13 16.31
N TRP A 305 -17.38 -9.38 16.71
CA TRP A 305 -16.16 -9.18 15.90
C TRP A 305 -15.44 -10.50 15.59
N LEU A 306 -15.33 -11.38 16.59
CA LEU A 306 -14.71 -12.70 16.43
C LEU A 306 -15.51 -13.66 15.54
N SER A 307 -16.73 -13.31 15.16
CA SER A 307 -17.51 -14.08 14.17
C SER A 307 -17.39 -13.54 12.75
N MET A 308 -16.77 -12.36 12.57
CA MET A 308 -16.70 -11.65 11.30
C MET A 308 -15.36 -11.89 10.60
N PHE A 309 -15.23 -13.07 9.98
CA PHE A 309 -14.10 -13.41 9.12
C PHE A 309 -14.56 -13.54 7.66
N GLU A 310 -14.05 -12.66 6.78
CA GLU A 310 -14.38 -12.74 5.36
C GLU A 310 -13.83 -14.01 4.72
N LYS A 311 -14.63 -14.62 3.85
CA LYS A 311 -14.18 -15.66 2.92
C LYS A 311 -14.16 -15.06 1.53
N ARG A 312 -13.01 -14.56 1.11
CA ARG A 312 -12.79 -13.89 -0.18
C ARG A 312 -11.80 -14.67 -1.04
N ASN A 313 -12.01 -14.66 -2.34
CA ASN A 313 -11.02 -15.15 -3.31
C ASN A 313 -9.77 -14.27 -3.19
N GLN A 314 -8.68 -14.87 -2.76
CA GLN A 314 -7.41 -14.19 -2.55
C GLN A 314 -6.31 -14.93 -3.32
N GLY A 315 -5.43 -14.16 -3.96
CA GLY A 315 -4.23 -14.71 -4.56
C GLY A 315 -3.20 -15.14 -3.51
N GLU A 316 -2.01 -15.53 -3.99
CA GLU A 316 -0.87 -15.80 -3.11
C GLU A 316 -0.56 -14.58 -2.21
N PRO A 317 -0.27 -14.76 -0.91
CA PRO A 317 0.10 -13.66 -0.02
C PRO A 317 1.35 -12.92 -0.52
N LEU A 318 1.27 -11.59 -0.58
CA LEU A 318 2.41 -10.75 -1.00
C LEU A 318 3.54 -10.75 0.03
N LEU A 319 3.22 -10.82 1.32
CA LEU A 319 4.18 -10.80 2.43
C LEU A 319 4.08 -12.09 3.24
N LYS A 320 5.23 -12.71 3.52
CA LYS A 320 5.35 -13.98 4.27
C LYS A 320 6.43 -13.93 5.37
N GLY A 321 7.12 -12.79 5.50
CA GLY A 321 8.25 -12.62 6.40
C GLY A 321 7.85 -12.06 7.75
N GLY A 322 8.77 -12.15 8.70
CA GLY A 322 8.60 -11.68 10.07
C GLY A 322 7.78 -12.62 10.95
N ALA A 323 7.63 -12.23 12.22
CA ALA A 323 6.79 -12.89 13.20
C ALA A 323 6.26 -11.85 14.19
N GLU A 324 4.95 -11.91 14.45
CA GLU A 324 4.30 -11.08 15.47
C GLU A 324 4.80 -11.48 16.86
N ALA A 325 5.09 -10.49 17.70
CA ALA A 325 5.46 -10.73 19.08
C ALA A 325 4.24 -10.97 19.96
N SER A 326 4.44 -11.68 21.08
CA SER A 326 3.38 -11.85 22.06
C SER A 326 3.03 -10.51 22.70
N ARG A 327 1.75 -10.16 22.64
CA ARG A 327 1.18 -8.94 23.23
C ARG A 327 0.24 -9.31 24.38
N PRO A 328 0.01 -8.40 25.35
CA PRO A 328 -0.94 -8.64 26.42
C PRO A 328 -2.35 -8.83 25.86
N ARG A 329 -3.12 -9.74 26.46
CA ARG A 329 -4.52 -9.97 26.09
C ARG A 329 -5.42 -8.92 26.73
N LYS A 330 -6.23 -8.26 25.90
CA LYS A 330 -7.35 -7.45 26.37
C LYS A 330 -8.59 -8.33 26.50
N ARG A 331 -8.90 -8.73 27.73
CA ARG A 331 -10.00 -9.66 28.04
C ARG A 331 -11.21 -8.84 28.51
N PHE A 332 -12.37 -9.05 27.89
CA PHE A 332 -13.71 -8.59 28.32
C PHE A 332 -14.21 -7.20 27.87
N GLU A 333 -13.54 -6.52 26.93
CA GLU A 333 -14.01 -5.24 26.38
C GLU A 333 -14.54 -5.34 24.95
N GLU A 334 -15.32 -4.35 24.53
CA GLU A 334 -15.67 -4.10 23.14
C GLU A 334 -14.41 -3.85 22.30
N ARG A 335 -14.49 -4.18 21.02
CA ARG A 335 -13.43 -3.93 20.03
C ARG A 335 -13.65 -2.59 19.36
N THR A 336 -12.56 -1.86 19.15
CA THR A 336 -12.59 -0.52 18.58
C THR A 336 -12.34 -0.63 17.08
N ILE A 337 -13.43 -0.62 16.31
CA ILE A 337 -13.40 -0.92 14.88
C ILE A 337 -13.33 0.37 14.07
N ILE A 338 -12.23 0.53 13.33
CA ILE A 338 -12.04 1.61 12.35
C ILE A 338 -12.81 1.24 11.08
N GLN A 339 -13.52 2.20 10.52
CA GLN A 339 -14.07 2.19 9.17
C GLN A 339 -13.38 3.30 8.37
N ALA A 340 -12.64 2.94 7.33
CA ALA A 340 -11.93 3.91 6.49
C ALA A 340 -12.43 3.85 5.05
N ALA A 341 -13.00 4.95 4.59
CA ALA A 341 -13.43 5.14 3.21
C ALA A 341 -12.25 5.63 2.36
N HIS A 342 -12.08 5.08 1.17
CA HIS A 342 -10.98 5.35 0.27
C HIS A 342 -11.44 6.09 -0.99
N ALA A 343 -10.50 6.71 -1.70
CA ALA A 343 -10.76 7.44 -2.94
C ALA A 343 -11.33 6.58 -4.08
N ASP A 344 -11.11 5.26 -4.04
CA ASP A 344 -11.71 4.29 -4.97
C ASP A 344 -13.12 3.83 -4.55
N SER A 345 -13.75 4.52 -3.60
CA SER A 345 -15.08 4.18 -3.06
C SER A 345 -15.17 2.83 -2.34
N THR A 346 -14.03 2.22 -1.99
CA THR A 346 -14.00 1.08 -1.08
C THR A 346 -13.97 1.54 0.36
N ILE A 347 -14.51 0.73 1.27
CA ILE A 347 -14.37 0.92 2.71
C ILE A 347 -13.67 -0.29 3.28
N ARG A 348 -12.58 -0.06 4.03
CA ARG A 348 -11.85 -1.08 4.77
C ARG A 348 -12.16 -0.95 6.25
N ILE A 349 -12.37 -2.09 6.91
CA ILE A 349 -12.83 -2.15 8.30
C ILE A 349 -11.94 -3.09 9.08
N TRP A 350 -11.37 -2.63 10.20
CA TRP A 350 -10.45 -3.42 11.01
C TRP A 350 -10.43 -2.99 12.48
N ASP A 351 -9.92 -3.86 13.33
CA ASP A 351 -9.67 -3.56 14.74
C ASP A 351 -8.43 -2.67 14.87
N SER A 352 -8.58 -1.52 15.52
CA SER A 352 -7.46 -0.58 15.75
C SER A 352 -6.36 -1.15 16.64
N GLY A 353 -6.72 -2.06 17.56
CA GLY A 353 -5.83 -2.51 18.63
C GLY A 353 -5.42 -1.38 19.60
N HIS A 354 -4.89 -1.77 20.75
CA HIS A 354 -4.47 -0.93 21.88
C HIS A 354 -3.07 -1.33 22.40
N ALA A 355 -2.17 -1.68 21.48
CA ALA A 355 -0.91 -2.37 21.79
C ALA A 355 -1.09 -3.72 22.52
N ASP A 356 -2.26 -4.32 22.33
CA ASP A 356 -2.70 -5.64 22.81
C ASP A 356 -2.68 -6.68 21.68
N GLU A 357 -2.98 -7.93 22.03
CA GLU A 357 -3.19 -9.02 21.06
C GLU A 357 -4.46 -8.78 20.25
N ILE A 358 -4.32 -8.64 18.93
CA ILE A 358 -5.45 -8.48 18.00
C ILE A 358 -6.00 -9.87 17.66
N GLU A 359 -7.06 -10.29 18.36
CA GLU A 359 -7.63 -11.64 18.23
C GLU A 359 -8.23 -11.94 16.84
N ASN A 360 -8.76 -10.92 16.16
CA ASN A 360 -9.13 -10.99 14.75
C ASN A 360 -8.44 -9.84 14.01
N GLY A 361 -7.26 -10.14 13.46
CA GLY A 361 -6.45 -9.21 12.68
C GLY A 361 -6.83 -9.12 11.20
N THR A 362 -7.92 -9.74 10.77
CA THR A 362 -8.38 -9.65 9.38
C THR A 362 -9.12 -8.34 9.13
N GLN A 363 -8.94 -7.80 7.92
CA GLN A 363 -9.67 -6.64 7.42
C GLN A 363 -10.92 -7.11 6.69
N LEU A 364 -12.04 -6.42 6.91
CA LEU A 364 -13.24 -6.53 6.08
C LEU A 364 -13.22 -5.43 5.00
N GLN A 365 -13.93 -5.67 3.90
CA GLN A 365 -14.06 -4.71 2.81
C GLN A 365 -15.48 -4.69 2.26
N VAL A 366 -15.97 -3.50 1.95
CA VAL A 366 -17.14 -3.31 1.08
C VAL A 366 -16.79 -2.38 -0.08
N ASP A 367 -17.42 -2.62 -1.23
CA ASP A 367 -17.31 -1.80 -2.44
C ASP A 367 -18.61 -1.02 -2.64
N VAL A 368 -18.55 0.30 -2.43
CA VAL A 368 -19.72 1.19 -2.51
C VAL A 368 -20.08 1.49 -3.97
N ALA A 369 -19.07 1.70 -4.82
CA ALA A 369 -19.26 1.94 -6.24
C ALA A 369 -20.02 0.78 -6.90
N ARG A 370 -19.61 -0.47 -6.59
CA ARG A 370 -20.31 -1.67 -7.05
C ARG A 370 -21.72 -1.77 -6.50
N ALA A 371 -21.93 -1.48 -5.21
CA ALA A 371 -23.28 -1.51 -4.61
C ALA A 371 -24.24 -0.50 -5.26
N LEU A 372 -23.71 0.64 -5.72
CA LEU A 372 -24.46 1.65 -6.48
C LEU A 372 -24.61 1.31 -7.97
N ASP A 373 -23.83 0.37 -8.50
CA ASP A 373 -23.68 0.11 -9.94
C ASP A 373 -23.21 1.37 -10.69
N ARG A 374 -22.27 2.11 -10.06
CA ARG A 374 -21.71 3.37 -10.56
C ARG A 374 -20.27 3.52 -10.06
N TYR A 375 -19.32 3.72 -10.97
CA TYR A 375 -17.88 3.75 -10.65
C TYR A 375 -17.26 5.16 -10.70
N ASP A 376 -18.05 6.17 -11.04
CA ASP A 376 -17.64 7.57 -11.06
C ASP A 376 -18.55 8.38 -10.12
N ASP A 377 -18.03 9.47 -9.53
CA ASP A 377 -18.80 10.40 -8.69
C ASP A 377 -19.42 9.73 -7.44
N VAL A 378 -18.66 8.83 -6.80
CA VAL A 378 -19.07 8.15 -5.56
C VAL A 378 -18.22 8.65 -4.39
N ASP A 379 -18.74 9.63 -3.65
CA ASP A 379 -18.10 10.15 -2.43
C ASP A 379 -18.89 9.71 -1.19
N ILE A 380 -18.19 9.07 -0.26
CA ILE A 380 -18.75 8.60 1.02
C ILE A 380 -18.74 9.76 2.04
N THR A 381 -19.91 10.10 2.57
CA THR A 381 -20.07 11.24 3.49
C THR A 381 -20.24 10.84 4.94
N CYS A 382 -20.74 9.64 5.21
CA CYS A 382 -20.93 9.10 6.55
C CYS A 382 -21.02 7.57 6.53
N MET A 383 -20.73 6.94 7.66
CA MET A 383 -20.75 5.49 7.85
C MET A 383 -20.98 5.17 9.32
N ASN A 384 -21.64 4.06 9.61
CA ASN A 384 -21.91 3.61 10.98
C ASN A 384 -22.08 2.10 11.02
N MET A 385 -21.55 1.45 12.07
CA MET A 385 -21.68 0.02 12.31
C MET A 385 -22.35 -0.24 13.66
N ALA A 386 -23.37 -1.09 13.67
CA ALA A 386 -24.06 -1.49 14.90
C ALA A 386 -23.20 -2.40 15.78
N THR A 387 -23.05 -2.03 17.04
CA THR A 387 -22.22 -2.69 18.06
C THR A 387 -22.50 -4.18 18.25
N SER A 388 -23.78 -4.56 18.34
CA SER A 388 -24.16 -5.96 18.64
C SER A 388 -24.42 -6.79 17.38
N THR A 389 -24.98 -6.19 16.31
CA THR A 389 -25.40 -6.94 15.11
C THR A 389 -24.34 -6.95 14.01
N GLY A 390 -23.45 -5.95 13.97
CA GLY A 390 -22.49 -5.76 12.88
C GLY A 390 -23.12 -5.35 11.55
N GLU A 391 -24.38 -4.90 11.55
CA GLU A 391 -24.98 -4.24 10.38
C GLU A 391 -24.25 -2.93 10.11
N PHE A 392 -23.98 -2.66 8.84
CA PHE A 392 -23.15 -1.55 8.42
C PHE A 392 -23.90 -0.70 7.40
N VAL A 393 -23.92 0.62 7.60
CA VAL A 393 -24.64 1.53 6.72
C VAL A 393 -23.72 2.65 6.27
N VAL A 394 -23.79 2.98 4.97
CA VAL A 394 -22.92 3.95 4.30
C VAL A 394 -23.79 4.99 3.60
N GLY A 395 -23.48 6.27 3.77
CA GLY A 395 -24.15 7.38 3.10
C GLY A 395 -23.22 8.08 2.10
N THR A 396 -23.79 8.61 1.03
CA THR A 396 -23.05 9.24 -0.07
C THR A 396 -23.38 10.73 -0.22
N ARG A 397 -22.52 11.44 -0.97
CA ARG A 397 -22.73 12.85 -1.34
C ARG A 397 -23.94 13.06 -2.24
N THR A 398 -24.31 12.06 -3.04
CA THR A 398 -25.44 12.14 -3.98
C THR A 398 -26.79 11.80 -3.34
N GLY A 399 -26.81 11.39 -2.06
CA GLY A 399 -28.04 11.20 -1.30
C GLY A 399 -28.57 9.77 -1.31
N GLU A 400 -27.68 8.79 -1.43
CA GLU A 400 -27.97 7.37 -1.25
C GLU A 400 -27.46 6.88 0.11
N ALA A 401 -28.19 5.94 0.72
CA ALA A 401 -27.70 5.16 1.85
C ALA A 401 -27.74 3.67 1.52
N ILE A 402 -26.61 2.98 1.70
CA ILE A 402 -26.46 1.55 1.43
C ILE A 402 -26.41 0.81 2.77
N ILE A 403 -27.26 -0.21 2.92
CA ILE A 403 -27.28 -1.09 4.08
C ILE A 403 -26.61 -2.42 3.73
N TYR A 404 -25.62 -2.81 4.53
CA TYR A 404 -24.91 -4.08 4.45
C TYR A 404 -25.23 -4.95 5.66
N ARG A 405 -25.29 -6.27 5.42
CA ARG A 405 -25.52 -7.27 6.46
C ARG A 405 -24.54 -8.42 6.30
N TRP A 406 -23.99 -8.89 7.41
CA TRP A 406 -23.14 -10.08 7.40
C TRP A 406 -23.90 -11.32 6.92
N GLY A 407 -23.34 -12.04 5.95
CA GLY A 407 -23.95 -13.26 5.44
C GLY A 407 -23.19 -13.91 4.29
N GLN A 408 -23.77 -14.99 3.77
CA GLN A 408 -23.27 -15.68 2.58
C GLN A 408 -23.72 -14.97 1.31
N ASN A 409 -22.83 -14.91 0.32
CA ASN A 409 -23.12 -14.36 -0.99
C ASN A 409 -23.90 -15.35 -1.86
N ARG A 410 -25.18 -15.06 -2.12
CA ARG A 410 -26.04 -15.86 -3.01
C ARG A 410 -25.66 -15.76 -4.49
N PHE A 411 -24.84 -14.78 -4.84
CA PHE A 411 -24.37 -14.44 -6.18
C PHE A 411 -22.86 -14.67 -6.35
N PHE A 412 -22.23 -15.45 -5.47
CA PHE A 412 -20.80 -15.76 -5.55
C PHE A 412 -20.39 -16.27 -6.95
N GLY A 413 -19.30 -15.72 -7.49
CA GLY A 413 -18.79 -16.03 -8.83
C GLY A 413 -19.60 -15.44 -10.00
N LYS A 414 -20.70 -14.72 -9.76
CA LYS A 414 -21.49 -14.07 -10.81
C LYS A 414 -21.11 -12.60 -10.92
N ASP A 415 -20.67 -12.19 -12.10
CA ASP A 415 -20.20 -10.81 -12.33
C ASP A 415 -21.25 -9.88 -12.97
N LYS A 416 -22.38 -10.41 -13.43
CA LYS A 416 -23.48 -9.61 -13.96
C LYS A 416 -24.43 -9.21 -12.84
N ALA A 417 -24.34 -7.96 -12.39
CA ALA A 417 -25.39 -7.35 -11.60
C ALA A 417 -26.68 -7.23 -12.44
N LEU A 418 -27.84 -7.42 -11.80
CA LEU A 418 -29.11 -7.10 -12.43
C LEU A 418 -29.24 -5.58 -12.51
N GLN A 419 -29.63 -5.07 -13.66
CA GLN A 419 -30.03 -3.66 -13.76
C GLN A 419 -31.33 -3.49 -12.97
N LEU A 420 -31.36 -2.49 -12.09
CA LEU A 420 -32.47 -2.18 -11.22
C LEU A 420 -33.00 -0.80 -11.58
N ASP A 421 -34.32 -0.66 -11.59
CA ASP A 421 -34.95 0.65 -11.82
C ASP A 421 -34.72 1.55 -10.61
N PRO A 422 -34.48 2.87 -10.81
CA PRO A 422 -34.40 3.83 -9.72
C PRO A 422 -35.67 3.83 -8.87
N ASN A 423 -35.52 3.93 -7.56
CA ASN A 423 -36.62 3.97 -6.59
C ASN A 423 -36.48 5.17 -5.63
N PRO A 424 -36.63 6.42 -6.12
CA PRO A 424 -36.47 7.61 -5.28
C PRO A 424 -37.37 7.58 -4.04
N LYS A 425 -36.77 7.89 -2.89
CA LYS A 425 -37.34 7.80 -1.54
C LYS A 425 -37.80 6.41 -1.11
N GLY A 426 -37.51 5.38 -1.89
CA GLY A 426 -37.85 3.99 -1.62
C GLY A 426 -36.61 3.12 -1.31
N LEU A 427 -36.89 1.86 -0.97
CA LEU A 427 -35.88 0.84 -0.68
C LEU A 427 -35.82 -0.16 -1.84
N THR A 428 -34.60 -0.47 -2.29
CA THR A 428 -34.35 -1.42 -3.38
C THR A 428 -33.42 -2.53 -2.90
N ASP A 429 -33.79 -3.80 -3.11
CA ASP A 429 -32.89 -4.94 -2.85
C ASP A 429 -31.73 -4.93 -3.85
N ILE A 430 -30.51 -4.83 -3.32
CA ILE A 430 -29.27 -4.79 -4.10
C ILE A 430 -28.36 -5.99 -3.82
N SER A 431 -28.90 -7.06 -3.23
CA SER A 431 -28.12 -8.28 -2.93
C SER A 431 -27.47 -8.91 -4.16
N SER A 432 -28.03 -8.69 -5.36
CA SER A 432 -27.46 -9.10 -6.64
C SER A 432 -26.17 -8.38 -7.02
N ARG A 433 -25.86 -7.25 -6.37
CA ARG A 433 -24.65 -6.43 -6.60
C ARG A 433 -23.47 -6.84 -5.70
N ALA A 434 -23.59 -7.93 -4.96
CA ALA A 434 -22.49 -8.47 -4.15
C ALA A 434 -21.21 -8.70 -4.98
N GLU A 435 -20.05 -8.59 -4.32
CA GLU A 435 -18.75 -8.80 -4.97
C GLU A 435 -18.58 -10.27 -5.39
N PRO A 436 -18.18 -10.58 -6.65
CA PRO A 436 -18.13 -11.97 -7.13
C PRO A 436 -17.09 -12.81 -6.41
N GLY A 437 -16.02 -12.15 -5.94
CA GLY A 437 -14.94 -12.77 -5.17
C GLY A 437 -15.26 -12.97 -3.68
N LEU A 438 -16.36 -12.42 -3.16
CA LEU A 438 -16.71 -12.53 -1.74
C LEU A 438 -17.73 -13.64 -1.53
N LYS A 439 -17.35 -14.73 -0.84
CA LYS A 439 -18.24 -15.86 -0.52
C LYS A 439 -19.05 -15.63 0.75
N GLU A 440 -18.43 -15.03 1.76
CA GLU A 440 -19.05 -14.71 3.05
C GLU A 440 -18.40 -13.43 3.59
N GLY A 441 -19.22 -12.49 4.08
CA GLY A 441 -18.78 -11.17 4.54
C GLY A 441 -19.95 -10.21 4.67
N LEU A 442 -19.68 -8.91 4.69
CA LEU A 442 -20.71 -7.86 4.62
C LEU A 442 -21.31 -7.81 3.21
N GLN A 443 -22.52 -8.34 3.05
CA GLN A 443 -23.23 -8.36 1.77
C GLN A 443 -24.10 -7.10 1.64
N PRO A 444 -24.18 -6.48 0.45
CA PRO A 444 -25.16 -5.44 0.20
C PRO A 444 -26.57 -6.02 0.37
N LEU A 445 -27.43 -5.32 1.10
CA LEU A 445 -28.80 -5.76 1.39
C LEU A 445 -29.81 -4.84 0.70
N VAL A 446 -29.83 -3.56 1.06
CA VAL A 446 -30.79 -2.58 0.52
C VAL A 446 -30.10 -1.26 0.20
N LEU A 447 -30.51 -0.66 -0.92
CA LEU A 447 -30.22 0.72 -1.30
C LEU A 447 -31.42 1.61 -0.95
N TYR A 448 -31.18 2.69 -0.22
CA TYR A 448 -32.13 3.76 0.02
C TYR A 448 -31.77 4.99 -0.79
N GLU A 449 -32.55 5.31 -1.82
CA GLU A 449 -32.32 6.46 -2.70
C GLU A 449 -33.06 7.69 -2.17
N MET A 450 -32.55 8.28 -1.08
CA MET A 450 -33.20 9.43 -0.44
C MET A 450 -33.39 10.62 -1.40
N MET A 451 -32.38 10.90 -2.24
CA MET A 451 -32.39 11.94 -3.28
C MET A 451 -32.73 13.35 -2.72
N MET A 452 -32.34 13.62 -1.48
CA MET A 452 -32.55 14.89 -0.77
C MET A 452 -31.19 15.52 -0.38
N GLY A 453 -30.24 15.53 -1.31
CA GLY A 453 -28.87 16.02 -1.11
C GLY A 453 -27.97 15.06 -0.32
N PRO A 454 -26.73 15.48 0.00
CA PRO A 454 -25.75 14.65 0.71
C PRO A 454 -26.31 14.05 2.00
N ILE A 455 -26.01 12.78 2.25
CA ILE A 455 -26.33 12.17 3.55
C ILE A 455 -25.38 12.75 4.61
N THR A 456 -25.94 13.32 5.67
CA THR A 456 -25.20 14.04 6.71
C THR A 456 -25.16 13.30 8.04
N ALA A 457 -26.09 12.38 8.29
CA ALA A 457 -26.14 11.60 9.52
C ALA A 457 -26.72 10.20 9.27
N ILE A 458 -26.08 9.19 9.85
CA ILE A 458 -26.55 7.80 9.87
C ILE A 458 -26.34 7.26 11.27
N GLN A 459 -27.33 6.53 11.79
CA GLN A 459 -27.16 5.72 12.99
C GLN A 459 -27.86 4.37 12.82
N VAL A 460 -27.14 3.28 13.12
CA VAL A 460 -27.67 1.92 13.16
C VAL A 460 -27.79 1.51 14.63
N SER A 461 -29.01 1.22 15.07
CA SER A 461 -29.26 0.76 16.44
C SER A 461 -28.92 -0.71 16.63
N ASN A 462 -28.67 -1.12 17.88
CA ASN A 462 -28.48 -2.54 18.24
C ASN A 462 -29.79 -3.35 18.29
N VAL A 463 -30.90 -2.78 17.83
CA VAL A 463 -32.25 -3.39 17.86
C VAL A 463 -32.98 -3.34 16.51
N GLY A 464 -32.23 -3.12 15.41
CA GLY A 464 -32.72 -3.29 14.05
C GLY A 464 -33.38 -2.05 13.42
N PHE A 465 -33.20 -0.87 14.00
CA PHE A 465 -33.58 0.40 13.37
C PHE A 465 -32.37 1.12 12.78
N VAL A 466 -32.59 1.79 11.64
CA VAL A 466 -31.65 2.71 11.01
C VAL A 466 -32.31 4.08 10.89
N ALA A 467 -31.55 5.13 11.17
CA ALA A 467 -31.94 6.50 10.89
C ALA A 467 -30.99 7.13 9.87
N VAL A 468 -31.54 7.85 8.89
CA VAL A 468 -30.79 8.53 7.83
C VAL A 468 -31.26 9.97 7.72
N GLY A 469 -30.32 10.91 7.76
CA GLY A 469 -30.56 12.35 7.60
C GLY A 469 -29.75 12.95 6.45
N SER A 470 -30.31 13.94 5.76
CA SER A 470 -29.66 14.60 4.62
C SER A 470 -29.61 16.12 4.73
N GLU A 471 -28.68 16.74 4.00
CA GLU A 471 -28.38 18.18 4.05
C GLU A 471 -29.54 19.07 3.59
N LEU A 472 -30.46 18.58 2.74
CA LEU A 472 -31.68 19.32 2.39
C LEU A 472 -32.79 19.21 3.45
N GLY A 473 -32.44 18.79 4.67
CA GLY A 473 -33.34 18.80 5.82
C GLY A 473 -34.40 17.72 5.73
N PHE A 474 -34.00 16.48 5.46
CA PHE A 474 -34.92 15.34 5.42
C PHE A 474 -34.43 14.23 6.35
N LEU A 475 -35.35 13.53 7.01
CA LEU A 475 -35.07 12.44 7.96
C LEU A 475 -35.93 11.24 7.64
N THR A 476 -35.32 10.05 7.69
CA THR A 476 -35.97 8.76 7.44
C THR A 476 -35.60 7.76 8.53
N LEU A 477 -36.59 6.99 9.00
CA LEU A 477 -36.38 5.84 9.89
C LEU A 477 -36.80 4.54 9.19
N ILE A 478 -35.94 3.54 9.29
CA ILE A 478 -36.04 2.25 8.61
C ILE A 478 -36.00 1.14 9.65
N ASP A 479 -36.85 0.12 9.50
CA ASP A 479 -36.83 -1.13 10.25
C ASP A 479 -36.19 -2.23 9.42
N LEU A 480 -35.10 -2.83 9.89
CA LEU A 480 -34.30 -3.83 9.17
C LEU A 480 -34.82 -5.27 9.29
N ARG A 481 -35.85 -5.55 10.10
CA ARG A 481 -36.39 -6.92 10.28
C ARG A 481 -37.14 -7.41 9.04
N GLY A 482 -37.84 -6.51 8.39
CA GLY A 482 -38.36 -6.65 7.03
C GLY A 482 -38.18 -5.28 6.39
N PRO A 483 -37.00 -4.98 5.81
CA PRO A 483 -36.55 -3.64 5.44
C PRO A 483 -37.68 -2.73 4.95
N THR A 484 -38.17 -1.84 5.81
CA THR A 484 -39.31 -0.97 5.54
C THR A 484 -39.07 0.41 6.12
N ILE A 485 -39.48 1.44 5.37
CA ILE A 485 -39.52 2.80 5.86
C ILE A 485 -40.81 2.99 6.63
N PHE A 486 -40.70 3.34 7.92
CA PHE A 486 -41.87 3.55 8.77
C PHE A 486 -42.04 5.01 9.20
N PHE A 487 -41.08 5.87 8.89
CA PHE A 487 -41.17 7.32 9.11
C PHE A 487 -40.32 8.10 8.10
N GLN A 488 -40.89 9.18 7.57
CA GLN A 488 -40.20 10.18 6.75
C GLN A 488 -40.77 11.55 7.05
N ALA A 489 -39.91 12.55 7.25
CA ALA A 489 -40.35 13.93 7.42
C ALA A 489 -39.24 14.93 7.05
N PRO A 490 -39.58 16.08 6.43
CA PRO A 490 -38.68 17.21 6.33
C PRO A 490 -38.49 17.90 7.70
N MET A 491 -37.33 18.53 7.92
CA MET A 491 -37.01 19.24 9.17
C MET A 491 -37.92 20.44 9.43
N THR A 492 -38.55 20.97 8.39
CA THR A 492 -39.54 22.06 8.49
C THR A 492 -40.74 21.70 9.35
N ASP A 493 -41.09 20.42 9.45
CA ASP A 493 -42.22 19.95 10.26
C ASP A 493 -41.96 20.10 11.77
N PHE A 494 -40.69 20.28 12.16
CA PHE A 494 -40.25 20.43 13.55
C PHE A 494 -39.88 21.88 13.92
N ALA A 495 -40.14 22.83 13.02
CA ALA A 495 -39.99 24.25 13.32
C ALA A 495 -41.09 24.71 14.28
N LYS A 496 -40.74 25.17 15.48
CA LYS A 496 -41.70 25.90 16.33
C LYS A 496 -42.01 27.25 15.68
N PRO A 497 -43.27 27.70 15.57
CA PRO A 497 -43.57 29.08 15.23
C PRO A 497 -43.10 29.97 16.39
N ASP A 498 -42.15 30.87 16.14
CA ASP A 498 -41.67 31.83 17.14
C ASP A 498 -42.83 32.70 17.64
N LYS A 499 -43.29 32.47 18.87
CA LYS A 499 -44.30 33.31 19.55
C LYS A 499 -43.72 34.64 20.07
N ARG A 500 -42.53 35.05 19.64
CA ARG A 500 -41.90 36.33 19.98
C ARG A 500 -41.21 36.96 18.76
N SER A 501 -42.00 37.31 17.74
CA SER A 501 -41.62 38.41 16.86
C SER A 501 -41.78 39.73 17.64
N SER A 502 -40.72 40.14 18.33
CA SER A 502 -40.61 41.49 18.89
C SER A 502 -40.67 42.51 17.76
N PHE A 503 -41.72 43.33 17.76
CA PHE A 503 -42.06 44.38 16.77
C PHE A 503 -41.07 45.55 16.67
N LEU A 504 -39.81 45.40 17.11
CA LEU A 504 -38.81 46.46 17.07
C LEU A 504 -37.45 45.89 16.68
N LYS A 505 -37.18 45.76 15.37
CA LYS A 505 -35.82 45.88 14.83
C LYS A 505 -35.85 46.31 13.36
N SER A 506 -35.08 47.39 13.15
CA SER A 506 -34.78 48.16 11.96
C SER A 506 -34.52 47.35 10.68
N HIS A 507 -34.88 47.96 9.54
CA HIS A 507 -34.53 47.55 8.18
C HIS A 507 -33.03 47.27 8.00
N SER A 508 -32.67 45.99 7.95
CA SER A 508 -31.52 45.49 7.20
C SER A 508 -31.88 44.08 6.73
N SER A 509 -31.73 43.82 5.43
CA SER A 509 -31.99 42.57 4.72
C SER A 509 -31.86 41.31 5.60
N SER A 510 -32.99 40.76 6.06
CA SER A 510 -33.01 39.48 6.77
C SER A 510 -32.49 38.39 5.84
N PRO A 511 -31.50 37.57 6.25
CA PRO A 511 -31.20 36.34 5.53
C PRO A 511 -32.48 35.49 5.49
N GLY A 512 -32.72 34.80 4.37
CA GLY A 512 -33.80 33.81 4.30
C GLY A 512 -33.70 32.77 5.43
N PRO A 513 -34.76 31.97 5.68
CA PRO A 513 -34.73 30.96 6.74
C PRO A 513 -33.50 30.07 6.60
N GLN A 514 -32.70 29.99 7.67
CA GLN A 514 -31.49 29.16 7.67
C GLN A 514 -31.88 27.71 7.44
N LYS A 515 -31.18 27.05 6.50
CA LYS A 515 -31.41 25.64 6.19
C LYS A 515 -31.01 24.78 7.41
N GLU A 516 -31.93 23.91 7.84
CA GLU A 516 -31.75 23.03 8.98
C GLU A 516 -31.72 21.56 8.54
N TRP A 517 -30.73 20.81 8.99
CA TRP A 517 -30.57 19.39 8.67
C TRP A 517 -30.01 18.57 9.84
N PRO A 518 -30.29 17.24 9.88
CA PRO A 518 -29.69 16.34 10.85
C PRO A 518 -28.17 16.24 10.70
N VAL A 519 -27.45 16.25 11.81
CA VAL A 519 -25.97 16.09 11.86
C VAL A 519 -25.51 14.99 12.80
N VAL A 520 -26.34 14.62 13.79
CA VAL A 520 -26.08 13.55 14.77
C VAL A 520 -27.38 12.83 15.04
N ILE A 521 -27.36 11.51 15.11
CA ILE A 521 -28.54 10.71 15.50
C ILE A 521 -28.10 9.65 16.50
N GLU A 522 -28.90 9.41 17.54
CA GLU A 522 -28.63 8.37 18.53
C GLU A 522 -29.92 7.67 18.99
N PHE A 523 -29.84 6.38 19.29
CA PHE A 523 -30.93 5.57 19.84
C PHE A 523 -30.68 5.21 21.30
N GLY A 524 -31.66 5.49 22.16
CA GLY A 524 -31.61 5.12 23.57
C GLY A 524 -32.91 4.54 24.09
N VAL A 525 -32.91 4.05 25.32
CA VAL A 525 -34.11 3.65 26.04
C VAL A 525 -34.17 4.40 27.36
N MET A 526 -35.23 5.19 27.55
CA MET A 526 -35.44 5.94 28.78
C MET A 526 -36.91 6.29 29.00
N THR A 527 -37.26 6.57 30.25
CA THR A 527 -38.55 7.19 30.62
C THR A 527 -38.44 8.70 30.41
N LEU A 528 -39.21 9.23 29.46
CA LEU A 528 -39.28 10.68 29.18
C LEU A 528 -40.00 11.43 30.32
N ASP A 529 -39.80 12.75 30.43
CA ASP A 529 -40.26 13.57 31.58
C ASP A 529 -41.77 13.41 31.89
N GLU A 530 -42.60 13.36 30.85
CA GLU A 530 -44.06 13.27 30.96
C GLU A 530 -44.60 11.82 30.94
N ASP A 531 -43.73 10.84 30.74
CA ASP A 531 -44.11 9.44 30.56
C ASP A 531 -43.95 8.64 31.87
N LYS A 532 -44.81 7.60 32.02
CA LYS A 532 -44.76 6.65 33.14
C LYS A 532 -44.08 5.33 32.78
N TYR A 533 -43.50 5.23 31.59
CA TYR A 533 -42.87 4.03 31.07
C TYR A 533 -41.67 4.42 30.19
N SER A 534 -40.72 3.51 30.04
CA SER A 534 -39.60 3.72 29.13
C SER A 534 -39.98 3.38 27.69
N SER A 535 -39.49 4.17 26.75
CA SER A 535 -39.68 3.94 25.31
C SER A 535 -38.33 3.82 24.62
N ILE A 536 -38.31 3.16 23.47
CA ILE A 536 -37.20 3.30 22.52
C ILE A 536 -37.29 4.73 21.97
N CYS A 537 -36.21 5.48 22.12
CA CYS A 537 -36.13 6.87 21.71
C CYS A 537 -35.11 7.02 20.58
N CYS A 538 -35.43 7.86 19.59
CA CYS A 538 -34.50 8.33 18.58
C CYS A 538 -34.28 9.83 18.78
N PHE A 539 -33.04 10.23 19.05
CA PHE A 539 -32.63 11.61 19.27
C PHE A 539 -31.92 12.12 18.03
N VAL A 540 -32.40 13.22 17.46
CA VAL A 540 -31.87 13.80 16.22
C VAL A 540 -31.37 15.21 16.50
N GLY A 541 -30.06 15.41 16.38
CA GLY A 541 -29.38 16.68 16.54
C GLY A 541 -29.20 17.38 15.19
N THR A 542 -29.40 18.71 15.14
CA THR A 542 -29.32 19.49 13.90
C THR A 542 -28.11 20.43 13.84
N ASN A 543 -27.79 20.88 12.63
CA ASN A 543 -26.75 21.89 12.38
C ASN A 543 -27.03 23.25 13.06
N LEU A 544 -28.30 23.56 13.37
CA LEU A 544 -28.74 24.78 14.03
C LEU A 544 -29.03 24.60 15.53
N GLY A 545 -28.60 23.48 16.12
CA GLY A 545 -28.72 23.28 17.56
C GLY A 545 -30.12 22.89 18.02
N LYS A 546 -30.87 22.10 17.25
CA LYS A 546 -32.09 21.45 17.76
C LYS A 546 -31.82 19.99 18.08
N VAL A 547 -32.46 19.51 19.14
CA VAL A 547 -32.60 18.10 19.45
C VAL A 547 -34.08 17.73 19.36
N ILE A 548 -34.40 16.90 18.37
CA ILE A 548 -35.73 16.37 18.11
C ILE A 548 -35.78 14.97 18.70
N THR A 549 -36.77 14.69 19.55
CA THR A 549 -36.92 13.39 20.22
C THR A 549 -38.15 12.67 19.70
N PHE A 550 -37.97 11.45 19.20
CA PHE A 550 -39.04 10.55 18.79
C PHE A 550 -39.15 9.35 19.72
N LYS A 551 -40.39 8.92 19.99
CA LYS A 551 -40.70 7.60 20.56
C LYS A 551 -40.98 6.62 19.44
N LEU A 552 -40.34 5.46 19.47
CA LEU A 552 -40.64 4.35 18.56
C LEU A 552 -41.58 3.38 19.27
N LEU A 553 -42.80 3.31 18.77
CA LEU A 553 -43.89 2.56 19.40
C LEU A 553 -44.25 1.35 18.53
N PRO A 554 -44.38 0.14 19.11
CA PRO A 554 -44.82 -1.04 18.37
C PRO A 554 -46.28 -0.89 17.95
N GLY A 555 -46.58 -1.19 16.69
CA GLY A 555 -47.91 -1.31 16.12
C GLY A 555 -48.52 -2.70 16.31
N GLN A 556 -49.80 -2.86 15.95
CA GLN A 556 -50.54 -4.12 16.13
C GLN A 556 -50.03 -5.25 15.23
N ASP A 557 -49.50 -4.93 14.04
CA ASP A 557 -49.05 -5.90 13.04
C ASP A 557 -47.54 -6.20 13.13
N GLY A 558 -46.90 -5.86 14.25
CA GLY A 558 -45.44 -6.02 14.44
C GLY A 558 -44.60 -4.93 13.76
N THR A 559 -45.23 -3.96 13.09
CA THR A 559 -44.61 -2.75 12.57
C THR A 559 -44.27 -1.76 13.69
N TYR A 560 -43.50 -0.73 13.40
CA TYR A 560 -43.22 0.37 14.33
C TYR A 560 -43.71 1.69 13.77
N SER A 561 -44.03 2.63 14.66
CA SER A 561 -44.36 4.01 14.31
C SER A 561 -43.47 4.96 15.12
N ALA A 562 -43.14 6.12 14.54
CA ALA A 562 -42.42 7.18 15.24
C ALA A 562 -43.40 8.28 15.66
N SER A 563 -43.40 8.61 16.95
CA SER A 563 -44.20 9.69 17.53
C SER A 563 -43.27 10.79 18.07
N LEU A 564 -43.48 12.03 17.65
CA LEU A 564 -42.71 13.18 18.14
C LEU A 564 -43.00 13.40 19.63
N ALA A 565 -41.99 13.25 20.48
CA ALA A 565 -42.07 13.54 21.90
C ALA A 565 -41.80 15.03 22.19
N GLY A 566 -40.90 15.65 21.44
CA GLY A 566 -40.71 17.11 21.47
C GLY A 566 -39.38 17.58 20.91
N VAL A 567 -39.17 18.90 20.95
CA VAL A 567 -38.04 19.60 20.34
C VAL A 567 -37.44 20.58 21.35
N VAL A 568 -36.14 20.45 21.58
CA VAL A 568 -35.33 21.32 22.46
C VAL A 568 -34.31 22.07 21.62
N SER A 569 -34.11 23.35 21.91
CA SER A 569 -33.13 24.22 21.23
C SER A 569 -31.91 24.49 22.11
N PHE A 570 -30.76 24.62 21.45
CA PHE A 570 -29.42 24.82 21.97
C PHE A 570 -28.72 25.88 21.14
N ASP A 571 -27.61 26.38 21.66
CA ASP A 571 -26.72 27.26 20.92
C ASP A 571 -25.65 26.43 20.19
N GLY A 572 -25.52 26.67 18.88
CA GLY A 572 -24.53 26.02 18.01
C GLY A 572 -24.92 24.62 17.51
N LYS A 573 -24.16 24.11 16.54
CA LYS A 573 -24.36 22.77 15.94
C LYS A 573 -24.24 21.67 17.00
N ILE A 574 -25.13 20.67 16.97
CA ILE A 574 -25.00 19.46 17.80
C ILE A 574 -23.78 18.64 17.34
N ILE A 575 -22.92 18.28 18.29
CA ILE A 575 -21.69 17.50 18.09
C ILE A 575 -21.86 16.06 18.56
N SER A 576 -22.53 15.83 19.70
CA SER A 576 -22.85 14.48 20.16
C SER A 576 -24.12 14.43 21.00
N LEU A 577 -24.75 13.25 21.01
CA LEU A 577 -25.93 12.92 21.79
C LEU A 577 -25.64 11.62 22.52
N ASN A 578 -25.64 11.64 23.86
CA ASN A 578 -25.26 10.50 24.67
C ASN A 578 -26.39 10.22 25.67
N PRO A 579 -27.30 9.26 25.40
CA PRO A 579 -28.30 8.83 26.36
C PRO A 579 -27.60 8.08 27.50
N ILE A 580 -27.86 8.47 28.75
CA ILE A 580 -27.27 7.85 29.94
C ILE A 580 -28.31 7.55 31.00
N GLU A 581 -28.03 6.58 31.87
CA GLU A 581 -28.73 6.38 33.13
C GLU A 581 -28.34 7.49 34.12
N ALA A 582 -29.33 8.20 34.67
CA ALA A 582 -29.09 9.36 35.53
C ALA A 582 -28.34 9.01 36.83
N ASP A 583 -28.60 7.81 37.36
CA ASP A 583 -28.07 7.38 38.66
C ASP A 583 -26.63 6.85 38.58
N THR A 584 -26.22 6.30 37.42
CA THR A 584 -24.94 5.62 37.24
C THR A 584 -24.01 6.29 36.23
N GLY A 585 -24.54 7.14 35.36
CA GLY A 585 -23.82 7.71 34.22
C GLY A 585 -23.58 6.73 33.07
N LYS A 586 -23.99 5.47 33.21
CA LYS A 586 -23.81 4.43 32.19
C LYS A 586 -24.62 4.74 30.94
N PRO A 587 -24.17 4.33 29.74
CA PRO A 587 -24.95 4.51 28.53
C PRO A 587 -26.33 3.84 28.59
N ALA A 588 -27.37 4.56 28.19
CA ALA A 588 -28.75 4.09 28.10
C ALA A 588 -29.12 3.76 26.63
N HIS A 589 -28.21 3.08 25.93
CA HIS A 589 -28.38 2.70 24.52
C HIS A 589 -29.52 1.70 24.30
N ALA A 590 -30.12 1.73 23.12
CA ALA A 590 -31.13 0.75 22.74
C ALA A 590 -30.49 -0.62 22.41
N THR A 591 -30.40 -1.50 23.41
CA THR A 591 -29.88 -2.87 23.27
C THR A 591 -30.99 -3.92 23.36
N GLY A 592 -30.76 -5.11 22.81
CA GLY A 592 -31.71 -6.22 22.86
C GLY A 592 -32.24 -6.52 24.28
N PRO A 593 -31.36 -6.71 25.29
CA PRO A 593 -31.80 -6.97 26.67
C PRO A 593 -32.62 -5.83 27.29
N ILE A 594 -32.23 -4.57 27.05
CA ILE A 594 -32.95 -3.41 27.61
C ILE A 594 -34.34 -3.28 26.96
N VAL A 595 -34.43 -3.43 25.63
CA VAL A 595 -35.70 -3.38 24.90
C VAL A 595 -36.62 -4.55 25.26
N ALA A 596 -36.07 -5.75 25.50
CA ALA A 596 -36.86 -6.88 25.99
C ALA A 596 -37.48 -6.59 27.36
N GLY A 597 -36.73 -5.94 28.26
CA GLY A 597 -37.21 -5.54 29.59
C GLY A 597 -38.37 -4.53 29.57
N LEU A 598 -38.59 -3.81 28.48
CA LEU A 598 -39.76 -2.92 28.33
C LEU A 598 -41.09 -3.69 28.41
N ARG A 599 -41.12 -4.95 27.94
CA ARG A 599 -42.31 -5.81 28.02
C ARG A 599 -42.66 -6.20 29.46
N GLU A 600 -41.66 -6.19 30.34
CA GLU A 600 -41.79 -6.49 31.77
C GLU A 600 -42.09 -5.22 32.60
N GLY A 601 -42.23 -4.06 31.95
CA GLY A 601 -42.45 -2.78 32.63
C GLY A 601 -41.20 -2.20 33.30
N ARG A 602 -40.00 -2.71 32.98
CA ARG A 602 -38.74 -2.17 33.49
C ARG A 602 -38.55 -0.73 33.02
N GLN A 603 -38.25 0.16 33.95
CA GLN A 603 -37.99 1.57 33.66
C GLN A 603 -36.50 1.87 33.72
N VAL A 604 -36.04 2.72 32.80
CA VAL A 604 -34.71 3.30 32.76
C VAL A 604 -34.86 4.79 33.07
N ASN A 605 -34.35 5.21 34.23
CA ASN A 605 -34.28 6.62 34.62
C ASN A 605 -33.15 7.30 33.81
N GLY A 606 -33.45 7.64 32.56
CA GLY A 606 -32.47 8.18 31.64
C GLY A 606 -32.51 9.70 31.51
N VAL A 607 -31.35 10.27 31.20
CA VAL A 607 -31.17 11.67 30.77
C VAL A 607 -30.33 11.69 29.49
N LEU A 608 -30.42 12.78 28.74
CA LEU A 608 -29.64 12.99 27.53
C LEU A 608 -28.55 14.01 27.81
N VAL A 609 -27.30 13.63 27.51
CA VAL A 609 -26.17 14.56 27.44
C VAL A 609 -26.01 15.00 25.99
N ALA A 610 -26.41 16.23 25.70
CA ALA A 610 -26.17 16.86 24.41
C ALA A 610 -24.94 17.76 24.50
N VAL A 611 -24.00 17.58 23.58
CA VAL A 611 -22.84 18.45 23.41
C VAL A 611 -23.01 19.19 22.10
N THR A 612 -22.94 20.52 22.13
CA THR A 612 -22.89 21.37 20.94
C THR A 612 -21.46 21.86 20.72
N GLN A 613 -21.25 22.69 19.70
CA GLN A 613 -19.97 23.37 19.52
C GLN A 613 -19.61 24.29 20.70
N THR A 614 -20.59 24.76 21.48
CA THR A 614 -20.39 25.84 22.47
C THR A 614 -20.81 25.48 23.89
N GLU A 615 -21.62 24.42 24.09
CA GLU A 615 -22.09 24.01 25.42
C GLU A 615 -22.23 22.48 25.58
N ILE A 616 -22.24 22.03 26.83
CA ILE A 616 -22.74 20.72 27.28
C ILE A 616 -24.04 20.96 28.04
N ARG A 617 -25.05 20.13 27.80
CA ARG A 617 -26.27 20.14 28.60
C ARG A 617 -26.73 18.71 28.91
N ILE A 618 -27.07 18.49 30.18
CA ILE A 618 -27.67 17.24 30.69
C ILE A 618 -29.11 17.55 31.04
N PHE A 619 -30.07 16.90 30.38
CA PHE A 619 -31.50 17.18 30.57
C PHE A 619 -32.35 15.93 30.35
N LYS A 620 -33.61 15.97 30.79
CA LYS A 620 -34.58 14.90 30.56
C LYS A 620 -35.51 15.28 29.40
N PRO A 621 -35.40 14.64 28.21
CA PRO A 621 -36.27 14.97 27.09
C PRO A 621 -37.75 14.69 27.41
N ALA A 622 -38.71 15.41 26.83
CA ALA A 622 -38.54 16.50 25.86
C ALA A 622 -38.38 17.90 26.49
N ASN A 623 -38.16 17.98 27.80
CA ASN A 623 -37.96 19.23 28.53
C ASN A 623 -36.51 19.70 28.42
N SER A 624 -36.25 21.01 28.50
CA SER A 624 -34.87 21.54 28.44
C SER A 624 -34.23 21.76 29.81
N LYS A 625 -34.99 21.56 30.91
CA LYS A 625 -34.49 21.76 32.27
C LYS A 625 -33.41 20.73 32.62
N GLY A 626 -32.31 21.22 33.17
CA GLY A 626 -31.17 20.39 33.54
C GLY A 626 -29.92 21.21 33.86
N ALA A 627 -28.77 20.55 33.89
CA ALA A 627 -27.47 21.21 34.09
C ALA A 627 -26.86 21.58 32.74
N SER A 628 -26.21 22.73 32.64
CA SER A 628 -25.47 23.16 31.45
C SER A 628 -24.12 23.79 31.79
N LYS A 629 -23.22 23.77 30.81
CA LYS A 629 -21.90 24.42 30.88
C LYS A 629 -21.48 24.90 29.49
N GLU A 630 -21.02 26.14 29.39
CA GLU A 630 -20.46 26.72 28.17
C GLU A 630 -18.93 26.55 28.10
N PHE A 631 -18.35 26.63 26.90
CA PHE A 631 -16.92 26.40 26.62
C PHE A 631 -16.05 27.66 26.52
N ASP A 632 -16.48 28.80 27.08
CA ASP A 632 -15.68 30.02 27.17
C ASP A 632 -15.00 30.44 25.83
N SER A 633 -15.75 30.41 24.72
CA SER A 633 -15.31 30.78 23.35
C SER A 633 -14.43 29.77 22.60
N ILE A 634 -14.30 28.53 23.08
CA ILE A 634 -13.55 27.47 22.37
C ILE A 634 -14.54 26.46 21.81
N LEU A 635 -14.42 26.16 20.52
CA LEU A 635 -15.36 25.26 19.85
C LEU A 635 -14.99 23.79 20.09
N CYS A 636 -15.99 22.99 20.44
CA CYS A 636 -15.88 21.54 20.53
C CYS A 636 -16.01 20.94 19.12
N ASP A 637 -15.03 20.13 18.74
CA ASP A 637 -14.97 19.46 17.43
C ASP A 637 -15.55 18.04 17.49
N SER A 638 -15.37 17.35 18.61
CA SER A 638 -15.86 15.99 18.83
C SER A 638 -16.02 15.72 20.33
N ALA A 639 -17.03 14.95 20.73
CA ALA A 639 -17.25 14.63 22.14
C ALA A 639 -18.02 13.31 22.34
N CYS A 640 -17.81 12.66 23.47
CA CYS A 640 -18.56 11.48 23.90
C CYS A 640 -18.63 11.43 25.43
N VAL A 641 -19.64 10.74 25.98
CA VAL A 641 -19.58 10.28 27.38
C VAL A 641 -18.69 9.04 27.42
N ALA A 642 -17.52 9.17 28.04
CA ALA A 642 -16.52 8.13 28.14
C ALA A 642 -16.42 7.55 29.56
N GLU A 643 -16.21 6.24 29.64
CA GLU A 643 -15.91 5.52 30.87
C GLU A 643 -14.45 5.76 31.26
N LEU A 644 -14.25 6.04 32.55
CA LEU A 644 -12.98 5.94 33.25
C LEU A 644 -13.05 4.69 34.12
N GLU A 645 -12.34 3.64 33.70
CA GLU A 645 -12.45 2.30 34.29
C GLU A 645 -12.39 2.34 35.82
N LEU A 646 -13.37 1.71 36.47
CA LEU A 646 -13.54 1.66 37.93
C LEU A 646 -13.87 3.00 38.64
N GLN A 647 -13.85 4.14 37.95
CA GLN A 647 -14.09 5.46 38.56
C GLN A 647 -15.40 6.13 38.11
N GLY A 648 -15.96 5.73 36.97
CA GLY A 648 -17.26 6.21 36.49
C GLY A 648 -17.20 6.79 35.08
N PHE A 649 -17.99 7.83 34.81
CA PHE A 649 -18.15 8.40 33.48
C PHE A 649 -17.90 9.91 33.47
N ALA A 650 -17.43 10.44 32.35
CA ALA A 650 -17.21 11.86 32.12
C ALA A 650 -17.50 12.23 30.67
N VAL A 651 -17.86 13.49 30.40
CA VAL A 651 -17.88 14.01 29.03
C VAL A 651 -16.45 14.32 28.64
N VAL A 652 -15.96 13.70 27.57
CA VAL A 652 -14.64 13.95 27.00
C VAL A 652 -14.84 14.61 25.64
N GLY A 653 -14.12 15.70 25.39
CA GLY A 653 -14.19 16.43 24.14
C GLY A 653 -12.82 16.83 23.59
N VAL A 654 -12.73 16.88 22.26
CA VAL A 654 -11.63 17.48 21.49
C VAL A 654 -12.06 18.87 21.04
N PHE A 655 -11.18 19.84 21.24
CA PHE A 655 -11.47 21.25 21.01
C PHE A 655 -10.55 21.85 19.93
N GLY A 656 -11.04 22.88 19.24
CA GLY A 656 -10.34 23.55 18.14
C GLY A 656 -9.02 24.23 18.52
N ASP A 657 -8.72 24.36 19.81
CA ASP A 657 -7.42 24.79 20.33
C ASP A 657 -6.39 23.64 20.46
N ARG A 658 -6.71 22.45 19.90
CA ARG A 658 -5.96 21.20 20.02
C ARG A 658 -5.83 20.71 21.45
N THR A 659 -6.94 20.69 22.19
CA THR A 659 -6.94 20.18 23.57
C THR A 659 -8.00 19.09 23.75
N ALA A 660 -7.67 18.08 24.54
CA ALA A 660 -8.66 17.18 25.13
C ALA A 660 -9.09 17.76 26.48
N ARG A 661 -10.40 17.82 26.74
CA ARG A 661 -10.94 18.26 28.03
C ARG A 661 -11.98 17.27 28.54
N ALA A 662 -11.99 17.04 29.84
CA ALA A 662 -12.92 16.14 30.51
C ALA A 662 -13.77 16.89 31.54
N PHE A 663 -15.08 16.61 31.56
CA PHE A 663 -16.05 17.23 32.45
C PHE A 663 -16.84 16.17 33.23
N SER A 664 -16.96 16.34 34.54
CA SER A 664 -17.67 15.38 35.40
C SER A 664 -19.17 15.36 35.08
N ILE A 665 -19.83 14.20 35.17
CA ILE A 665 -21.29 14.14 35.19
C ILE A 665 -21.79 13.71 36.58
N PRO A 666 -22.95 14.21 37.04
CA PRO A 666 -23.80 15.22 36.40
C PRO A 666 -23.34 16.67 36.65
N GLY A 667 -22.32 16.91 37.48
CA GLY A 667 -21.96 18.25 37.97
C GLY A 667 -21.28 19.20 36.97
N LEU A 668 -20.90 18.73 35.79
CA LEU A 668 -20.21 19.47 34.71
C LEU A 668 -18.96 20.26 35.16
N ARG A 669 -18.25 19.80 36.19
CA ARG A 669 -16.98 20.39 36.64
C ARG A 669 -15.83 19.96 35.73
N ASP A 670 -14.87 20.86 35.50
CA ASP A 670 -13.64 20.50 34.80
C ASP A 670 -12.85 19.48 35.61
N ILE A 671 -12.52 18.34 35.00
CA ILE A 671 -11.70 17.29 35.60
C ILE A 671 -10.26 17.41 35.11
N GLY A 672 -10.05 17.74 33.84
CA GLY A 672 -8.72 17.80 33.26
C GLY A 672 -8.67 18.39 31.86
N LYS A 673 -7.46 18.81 31.47
CA LYS A 673 -7.11 19.34 30.16
C LYS A 673 -5.75 18.78 29.76
N ALA A 674 -5.62 18.34 28.51
CA ALA A 674 -4.35 17.92 27.91
C ALA A 674 -4.17 18.53 26.52
N ASP A 675 -2.96 18.95 26.19
CA ASP A 675 -2.63 19.47 24.86
C ASP A 675 -2.37 18.32 23.87
N LEU A 676 -2.85 18.48 22.64
CA LEU A 676 -2.76 17.49 21.55
C LEU A 676 -2.01 18.10 20.35
N PRO A 677 -0.71 18.43 20.50
CA PRO A 677 0.04 19.17 19.47
C PRO A 677 0.21 18.41 18.15
N MET A 678 0.04 17.09 18.17
CA MET A 678 0.14 16.21 17.00
C MET A 678 -1.06 16.32 16.04
N ILE A 679 -2.20 16.86 16.48
CA ILE A 679 -3.42 16.89 15.66
C ILE A 679 -3.30 17.95 14.56
N ASP A 680 -3.64 17.55 13.34
CA ASP A 680 -3.85 18.45 12.21
C ASP A 680 -5.13 19.25 12.41
N VAL A 681 -4.95 20.55 12.66
CA VAL A 681 -6.04 21.51 12.90
C VAL A 681 -7.01 21.59 11.72
N THR A 682 -6.53 21.38 10.48
CA THR A 682 -7.39 21.45 9.29
C THR A 682 -8.39 20.30 9.21
N ARG A 683 -8.17 19.25 10.03
CA ARG A 683 -8.98 18.01 10.06
C ARG A 683 -9.52 17.70 11.45
N SER A 684 -9.43 18.62 12.42
CA SER A 684 -9.82 18.36 13.81
C SER A 684 -11.30 17.97 13.96
N THR A 685 -12.18 18.52 13.13
CA THR A 685 -13.61 18.19 13.08
C THR A 685 -13.92 16.77 12.59
N ASN A 686 -12.91 16.05 12.06
CA ASN A 686 -13.01 14.63 11.72
C ASN A 686 -12.57 13.71 12.88
N SER A 687 -12.28 14.27 14.05
CA SER A 687 -11.88 13.46 15.21
C SER A 687 -13.06 12.67 15.77
N VAL A 688 -12.79 11.48 16.31
CA VAL A 688 -13.79 10.65 16.98
C VAL A 688 -13.35 10.39 18.41
N VAL A 689 -14.21 10.70 19.38
CA VAL A 689 -14.04 10.31 20.79
C VAL A 689 -14.90 9.08 21.05
N THR A 690 -14.30 8.01 21.58
CA THR A 690 -15.01 6.76 21.90
C THR A 690 -15.49 6.73 23.34
N GLN A 691 -16.39 5.79 23.64
CA GLN A 691 -16.89 5.52 25.00
C GLN A 691 -15.81 4.97 25.94
N THR A 692 -14.71 4.43 25.40
CA THR A 692 -13.54 3.97 26.17
C THR A 692 -12.56 5.10 26.49
N GLY A 693 -12.82 6.32 26.01
CA GLY A 693 -11.93 7.46 26.20
C GLY A 693 -10.77 7.50 25.21
N ASP A 694 -10.89 6.85 24.05
CA ASP A 694 -9.91 6.95 22.97
C ASP A 694 -10.29 8.07 22.01
N ILE A 695 -9.30 8.84 21.57
CA ILE A 695 -9.43 9.87 20.54
C ILE A 695 -8.73 9.37 19.29
N PHE A 696 -9.47 9.32 18.19
CA PHE A 696 -8.96 9.09 16.84
C PHE A 696 -8.89 10.43 16.13
N ALA A 697 -7.69 10.88 15.77
CA ALA A 697 -7.49 12.18 15.13
C ALA A 697 -6.38 12.13 14.08
N TRP A 698 -6.57 12.89 13.01
CA TRP A 698 -5.56 13.00 11.94
C TRP A 698 -4.36 13.80 12.42
N THR A 699 -3.16 13.31 12.13
CA THR A 699 -1.89 14.03 12.37
C THR A 699 -1.29 14.59 11.08
N GLY A 700 -1.84 14.19 9.93
CA GLY A 700 -1.46 14.66 8.61
C GLY A 700 -2.40 14.11 7.51
N PRO A 701 -1.96 14.10 6.24
CA PRO A 701 -2.80 13.67 5.13
C PRO A 701 -3.12 12.16 5.16
N SER A 702 -2.20 11.33 5.66
CA SER A 702 -2.28 9.86 5.57
C SER A 702 -1.91 9.16 6.88
N GLU A 703 -2.07 9.83 8.02
CA GLU A 703 -1.71 9.31 9.34
C GLU A 703 -2.78 9.65 10.38
N LEU A 704 -3.15 8.64 11.17
CA LEU A 704 -4.16 8.71 12.22
C LEU A 704 -3.52 8.36 13.57
N ALA A 705 -3.64 9.25 14.56
CA ALA A 705 -3.25 8.97 15.93
C ALA A 705 -4.44 8.39 16.72
N VAL A 706 -4.11 7.44 17.59
CA VAL A 706 -5.01 6.91 18.63
C VAL A 706 -4.46 7.35 19.98
N ILE A 707 -5.26 8.12 20.73
CA ILE A 707 -4.83 8.77 21.96
C ILE A 707 -5.79 8.35 23.07
N HIS A 708 -5.27 7.60 24.06
CA HIS A 708 -6.06 7.21 25.23
C HIS A 708 -6.06 8.34 26.27
N VAL A 709 -7.22 8.97 26.51
CA VAL A 709 -7.37 10.16 27.36
C VAL A 709 -7.03 9.89 28.82
N TRP A 710 -7.27 8.66 29.28
CA TRP A 710 -6.96 8.22 30.64
C TRP A 710 -5.54 7.64 30.79
N GLY A 711 -4.74 7.72 29.71
CA GLY A 711 -3.42 7.15 29.65
C GLY A 711 -2.37 7.90 30.46
N THR A 712 -1.19 7.29 30.59
CA THR A 712 -0.04 7.86 31.32
C THR A 712 0.77 8.89 30.52
N GLY A 713 0.32 9.27 29.31
CA GLY A 713 1.02 10.21 28.43
C GLY A 713 2.31 9.65 27.80
N LYS A 714 2.49 8.33 27.80
CA LYS A 714 3.63 7.68 27.14
C LYS A 714 3.49 7.79 25.62
N GLY A 715 4.58 8.13 24.94
CA GLY A 715 4.64 8.12 23.48
C GLY A 715 4.57 6.70 22.88
N PRO A 716 4.53 6.60 21.54
CA PRO A 716 4.53 5.33 20.84
C PRO A 716 5.73 4.46 21.24
N GLN A 717 5.48 3.17 21.49
CA GLN A 717 6.54 2.22 21.83
C GLN A 717 7.10 1.57 20.57
N GLN A 718 8.37 1.18 20.60
CA GLN A 718 8.96 0.39 19.53
C GLN A 718 8.27 -0.98 19.45
N SER A 719 7.89 -1.40 18.24
CA SER A 719 7.25 -2.71 18.06
C SER A 719 8.18 -3.84 18.52
N PRO A 720 7.67 -4.81 19.31
CA PRO A 720 8.42 -6.00 19.67
C PRO A 720 8.46 -7.06 18.55
N ASP A 721 7.76 -6.84 17.44
CA ASP A 721 7.69 -7.80 16.33
C ASP A 721 9.07 -8.10 15.73
N THR A 722 9.25 -9.34 15.30
CA THR A 722 10.50 -9.77 14.67
C THR A 722 10.40 -9.61 13.16
N LEU A 723 11.27 -8.79 12.57
CA LEU A 723 11.34 -8.64 11.10
C LEU A 723 12.24 -9.70 10.46
N ILE A 724 13.42 -9.93 11.03
CA ILE A 724 14.46 -10.79 10.44
C ILE A 724 14.37 -12.19 11.05
N ASN A 725 14.09 -13.19 10.22
CA ASN A 725 14.24 -14.59 10.60
C ASN A 725 15.63 -15.11 10.20
N PRO A 726 16.57 -15.30 11.15
CA PRO A 726 17.94 -15.70 10.84
C PRO A 726 18.07 -17.13 10.30
N LYS A 727 17.00 -17.95 10.37
CA LYS A 727 16.98 -19.32 9.85
C LYS A 727 16.67 -19.40 8.34
N LEU A 728 16.24 -18.30 7.73
CA LEU A 728 15.97 -18.27 6.29
C LEU A 728 17.27 -18.14 5.52
N GLU A 729 17.56 -19.14 4.68
CA GLU A 729 18.71 -19.11 3.79
C GLU A 729 18.38 -18.37 2.50
N CYS A 730 19.30 -17.50 2.06
CA CYS A 730 19.18 -16.82 0.78
C CYS A 730 19.57 -17.79 -0.34
N PRO A 731 18.72 -17.97 -1.38
CA PRO A 731 19.05 -18.82 -2.52
C PRO A 731 20.39 -18.45 -3.16
N PRO A 732 21.17 -19.43 -3.64
CA PRO A 732 22.45 -19.16 -4.27
C PRO A 732 22.27 -18.24 -5.48
N ARG A 733 23.25 -17.36 -5.69
CA ARG A 733 23.23 -16.45 -6.84
C ARG A 733 23.36 -17.26 -8.14
N PRO A 734 22.59 -16.92 -9.19
CA PRO A 734 22.79 -17.48 -10.52
C PRO A 734 24.24 -17.33 -10.99
N THR A 735 24.76 -18.38 -11.63
CA THR A 735 26.11 -18.41 -12.20
C THR A 735 26.08 -18.61 -13.71
N ILE A 736 27.20 -18.33 -14.38
CA ILE A 736 27.36 -18.59 -15.82
C ILE A 736 27.10 -20.06 -16.14
N SER A 737 26.55 -20.33 -17.33
CA SER A 737 26.30 -21.70 -17.78
C SER A 737 27.58 -22.40 -18.24
N ASN A 738 27.57 -23.75 -18.28
CA ASN A 738 28.69 -24.53 -18.81
C ASN A 738 29.06 -24.12 -20.24
N MET A 739 28.08 -23.76 -21.07
CA MET A 739 28.34 -23.30 -22.44
C MET A 739 29.03 -21.93 -22.45
N GLN A 740 28.63 -21.01 -21.55
CA GLN A 740 29.29 -19.72 -21.38
C GLN A 740 30.74 -19.90 -20.89
N TRP A 741 30.96 -20.85 -19.98
CA TRP A 741 32.29 -21.21 -19.49
C TRP A 741 33.20 -21.78 -20.60
N ILE A 742 32.70 -22.75 -21.38
CA ILE A 742 33.43 -23.32 -22.53
C ILE A 742 33.75 -22.25 -23.58
N SER A 743 32.89 -21.24 -23.75
CA SER A 743 33.13 -20.10 -24.64
C SER A 743 34.18 -19.08 -24.14
N GLY A 744 34.87 -19.38 -23.03
CA GLY A 744 35.97 -18.57 -22.49
C GLY A 744 35.60 -17.62 -21.36
N SER A 745 34.36 -17.64 -20.86
CA SER A 745 33.98 -16.82 -19.69
C SER A 745 34.48 -17.49 -18.40
N GLN A 746 35.35 -16.82 -17.66
CA GLN A 746 35.83 -17.32 -16.38
C GLN A 746 34.91 -16.87 -15.24
N TYR A 747 34.51 -17.80 -14.38
CA TYR A 747 33.69 -17.53 -13.20
C TYR A 747 34.51 -16.81 -12.13
N ILE A 748 34.01 -15.67 -11.64
CA ILE A 748 34.48 -14.99 -10.43
C ILE A 748 33.53 -15.35 -9.29
N SER A 749 34.07 -15.96 -8.23
CA SER A 749 33.28 -16.25 -7.04
C SER A 749 33.11 -15.02 -6.15
N PRO A 750 32.10 -14.98 -5.26
CA PRO A 750 31.98 -13.90 -4.29
C PRO A 750 33.24 -13.67 -3.44
N THR A 751 33.95 -14.74 -3.07
CA THR A 751 35.22 -14.61 -2.32
C THR A 751 36.34 -14.01 -3.16
N ASP A 752 36.37 -14.26 -4.47
CA ASP A 752 37.34 -13.60 -5.35
C ASP A 752 37.00 -12.12 -5.51
N LEU A 753 35.70 -11.76 -5.57
CA LEU A 753 35.27 -10.36 -5.58
C LEU A 753 35.67 -9.63 -4.29
N ASP A 754 35.56 -10.29 -3.14
CA ASP A 754 35.97 -9.74 -1.85
C ASP A 754 37.45 -9.34 -1.84
N LEU A 755 38.32 -10.14 -2.46
CA LEU A 755 39.74 -9.80 -2.62
C LEU A 755 39.94 -8.63 -3.59
N LEU A 756 39.22 -8.65 -4.72
CA LEU A 756 39.34 -7.62 -5.76
C LEU A 756 38.84 -6.24 -5.29
N VAL A 757 37.86 -6.20 -4.39
CA VAL A 757 37.29 -4.94 -3.85
C VAL A 757 37.92 -4.56 -2.52
N GLY A 758 38.01 -5.51 -1.58
CA GLY A 758 38.49 -5.27 -0.22
C GLY A 758 40.01 -5.22 -0.08
N GLY A 759 40.74 -5.74 -1.05
CA GLY A 759 42.18 -5.93 -0.97
C GLY A 759 42.57 -7.17 -0.15
N PRO A 760 43.87 -7.55 -0.18
CA PRO A 760 44.37 -8.76 0.47
C PRO A 760 44.29 -8.68 2.00
N ASP A 761 44.29 -7.47 2.57
CA ASP A 761 44.24 -7.27 4.03
C ASP A 761 42.82 -7.35 4.61
N ARG A 762 41.79 -7.56 3.78
CA ARG A 762 40.41 -7.69 4.26
C ARG A 762 40.26 -9.02 5.02
N PRO A 763 39.94 -9.00 6.33
CA PRO A 763 39.71 -10.24 7.06
C PRO A 763 38.43 -10.95 6.59
N PRO A 764 38.33 -12.30 6.72
CA PRO A 764 37.15 -13.07 6.33
C PRO A 764 35.84 -12.51 6.93
N SER A 765 34.76 -12.50 6.15
CA SER A 765 33.48 -11.93 6.60
C SER A 765 32.92 -12.66 7.82
N LYS A 766 32.03 -12.01 8.59
CA LYS A 766 31.40 -12.64 9.78
C LYS A 766 30.73 -13.95 9.42
N ARG A 767 30.08 -14.03 8.25
CA ARG A 767 29.47 -15.26 7.74
C ARG A 767 30.49 -16.38 7.50
N MET A 768 31.65 -16.05 6.94
CA MET A 768 32.72 -17.04 6.74
C MET A 768 33.25 -17.55 8.09
N MET A 769 33.40 -16.65 9.07
CA MET A 769 33.82 -17.03 10.42
C MET A 769 32.77 -17.88 11.13
N ASP A 770 31.49 -17.56 11.00
CA ASP A 770 30.38 -18.31 11.59
C ASP A 770 30.25 -19.71 10.97
N ALA A 771 30.38 -19.81 9.64
CA ALA A 771 30.40 -21.08 8.93
C ALA A 771 31.58 -21.96 9.39
N ALA A 772 32.78 -21.38 9.49
CA ALA A 772 33.97 -22.08 10.00
C ALA A 772 33.75 -22.57 11.45
N ALA A 773 33.17 -21.73 12.30
CA ALA A 773 32.90 -22.07 13.69
C ALA A 773 31.82 -23.16 13.82
N ALA A 774 30.80 -23.16 12.97
CA ALA A 774 29.76 -24.18 12.93
C ALA A 774 30.33 -25.55 12.49
N GLU A 775 31.18 -25.56 11.47
CA GLU A 775 31.85 -26.78 11.00
C GLU A 775 32.83 -27.34 12.06
N GLN A 776 33.57 -26.48 12.76
CA GLN A 776 34.40 -26.90 13.89
C GLN A 776 33.58 -27.49 15.04
N ARG A 777 32.37 -26.96 15.31
CA ARG A 777 31.46 -27.56 16.29
C ARG A 777 30.96 -28.92 15.84
N ALA A 778 30.59 -29.08 14.56
CA ALA A 778 30.16 -30.36 14.00
C ALA A 778 31.28 -31.41 14.03
N ALA A 779 32.51 -31.02 13.66
CA ALA A 779 33.68 -31.89 13.70
C ALA A 779 34.04 -32.36 15.14
N ARG A 780 33.78 -31.52 16.15
CA ARG A 780 33.96 -31.88 17.57
C ARG A 780 32.82 -32.73 18.14
N ALA A 781 31.63 -32.69 17.54
CA ALA A 781 30.46 -33.44 17.99
C ALA A 781 30.41 -34.89 17.46
N GLY A 782 31.31 -35.28 16.55
CA GLY A 782 31.46 -36.67 16.11
C GLY A 782 30.29 -37.21 15.28
N GLU A 783 29.51 -36.36 14.60
CA GLU A 783 28.50 -36.82 13.64
C GLU A 783 29.17 -37.37 12.36
N PRO A 784 28.65 -38.45 11.74
CA PRO A 784 29.32 -39.09 10.61
C PRO A 784 29.20 -38.23 9.35
N ALA A 785 30.32 -37.67 8.89
CA ALA A 785 30.43 -37.12 7.55
C ALA A 785 30.37 -38.25 6.51
N ALA A 786 29.61 -38.05 5.42
CA ALA A 786 29.63 -38.93 4.26
C ALA A 786 31.07 -39.05 3.74
N ALA A 787 31.52 -40.29 3.56
CA ALA A 787 32.92 -40.63 3.32
C ALA A 787 33.50 -39.97 2.07
N SER A 788 34.63 -39.27 2.24
CA SER A 788 35.61 -39.09 1.16
C SER A 788 37.05 -39.12 1.71
N GLY A 789 37.83 -40.04 1.13
CA GLY A 789 39.29 -40.12 1.00
C GLY A 789 40.21 -39.50 2.06
N SER A 790 40.99 -40.38 2.70
CA SER A 790 42.14 -40.09 3.55
C SER A 790 43.23 -39.21 2.91
N GLY A 791 43.66 -38.15 3.61
CA GLY A 791 44.92 -37.45 3.36
C GLY A 791 45.10 -36.17 4.18
N SER A 792 46.11 -36.15 5.06
CA SER A 792 46.74 -35.02 5.79
C SER A 792 45.86 -34.04 6.58
N GLN A 793 46.21 -33.93 7.86
CA GLN A 793 45.62 -33.10 8.90
C GLN A 793 45.94 -31.60 8.69
N GLU A 794 45.21 -30.96 7.77
CA GLU A 794 45.18 -29.50 7.60
C GLU A 794 43.78 -29.02 7.99
N GLY A 795 43.68 -28.09 8.95
CA GLY A 795 42.38 -27.56 9.36
C GLY A 795 41.74 -26.77 8.22
N TRP A 796 40.41 -26.82 8.05
CA TRP A 796 39.71 -26.12 6.95
C TRP A 796 40.04 -24.62 6.88
N GLY A 797 40.32 -23.97 8.01
CA GLY A 797 40.80 -22.58 8.06
C GLY A 797 42.18 -22.39 7.43
N ASP A 798 43.11 -23.33 7.64
CA ASP A 798 44.42 -23.33 6.97
C ASP A 798 44.27 -23.69 5.48
N TYR A 799 43.37 -24.61 5.13
CA TYR A 799 43.03 -24.93 3.74
C TYR A 799 42.43 -23.73 2.99
N LEU A 800 41.50 -23.00 3.59
CA LEU A 800 40.91 -21.79 3.00
C LEU A 800 41.92 -20.65 2.94
N THR A 801 42.74 -20.47 3.97
CA THR A 801 43.79 -19.44 3.97
C THR A 801 44.83 -19.77 2.91
N ARG A 802 45.21 -21.04 2.75
CA ARG A 802 46.06 -21.49 1.65
C ARG A 802 45.38 -21.31 0.30
N GLN A 803 44.11 -21.67 0.16
CA GLN A 803 43.39 -21.50 -1.11
C GLN A 803 43.17 -20.03 -1.46
N LEU A 804 42.94 -19.16 -0.47
CA LEU A 804 42.88 -17.71 -0.62
C LEU A 804 44.25 -17.15 -0.96
N ASN A 805 45.32 -17.61 -0.33
CA ASN A 805 46.69 -17.19 -0.64
C ASN A 805 47.11 -17.67 -2.05
N GLU A 806 46.87 -18.93 -2.43
CA GLU A 806 47.11 -19.46 -3.77
C GLU A 806 46.27 -18.77 -4.84
N ARG A 807 45.02 -18.39 -4.52
CA ARG A 807 44.17 -17.61 -5.44
C ARG A 807 44.60 -16.15 -5.51
N THR A 808 45.03 -15.55 -4.39
CA THR A 808 45.60 -14.20 -4.33
C THR A 808 46.89 -14.15 -5.14
N GLU A 809 47.76 -15.15 -5.04
CA GLU A 809 48.96 -15.31 -5.87
C GLU A 809 48.61 -15.50 -7.34
N LYS A 810 47.62 -16.32 -7.70
CA LYS A 810 47.18 -16.49 -9.10
C LYS A 810 46.52 -15.24 -9.69
N LEU A 811 45.81 -14.46 -8.87
CA LEU A 811 45.21 -13.19 -9.27
C LEU A 811 46.28 -12.08 -9.38
N ASN A 812 47.26 -12.04 -8.48
CA ASN A 812 48.40 -11.11 -8.53
C ASN A 812 49.38 -11.44 -9.68
N MET A 813 49.67 -12.72 -9.94
CA MET A 813 50.45 -13.15 -11.11
C MET A 813 49.78 -12.77 -12.44
N MET A 814 48.47 -12.52 -12.48
CA MET A 814 47.78 -11.98 -13.65
C MET A 814 47.92 -10.46 -13.79
N GLY A 815 48.09 -9.72 -12.68
CA GLY A 815 48.38 -8.29 -12.67
C GLY A 815 49.82 -7.98 -13.09
N ASP A 816 50.79 -8.70 -12.50
CA ASP A 816 52.22 -8.43 -12.70
C ASP A 816 52.76 -8.91 -14.07
N ASN A 817 52.12 -9.92 -14.69
CA ASN A 817 52.48 -10.37 -16.04
C ASN A 817 51.99 -9.43 -17.15
N MET A 818 51.14 -8.44 -16.86
CA MET A 818 50.63 -7.50 -17.86
C MET A 818 51.55 -6.29 -18.07
N GLU A 819 52.30 -5.88 -17.05
CA GLU A 819 53.23 -4.74 -17.13
C GLU A 819 54.46 -5.06 -18.00
N ASN A 820 54.84 -6.34 -18.10
CA ASN A 820 55.91 -6.81 -19.00
C ASN A 820 55.43 -7.27 -20.39
N LEU A 821 54.12 -7.21 -20.69
CA LEU A 821 53.53 -7.65 -21.96
C LEU A 821 53.55 -6.59 -23.07
N GLN A 822 54.09 -5.41 -22.82
CA GLN A 822 54.27 -4.39 -23.86
C GLN A 822 55.39 -4.75 -24.87
N ASN A 823 56.25 -5.74 -24.57
CA ASN A 823 57.45 -6.03 -25.38
C ASN A 823 57.55 -7.41 -26.05
N ASN A 824 56.60 -8.35 -25.90
CA ASN A 824 56.70 -9.65 -26.61
C ASN A 824 55.33 -10.25 -26.96
N SER A 825 54.66 -9.69 -27.97
CA SER A 825 53.30 -10.08 -28.40
C SER A 825 53.24 -11.23 -29.42
N ALA A 826 54.37 -11.82 -29.84
CA ALA A 826 54.36 -12.85 -30.91
C ALA A 826 54.30 -14.30 -30.41
N GLY A 827 54.80 -14.63 -29.21
CA GLY A 827 54.92 -16.03 -28.75
C GLY A 827 53.64 -16.61 -28.13
N TRP A 828 52.79 -15.77 -27.52
CA TRP A 828 51.68 -16.25 -26.68
C TRP A 828 50.44 -16.70 -27.48
N ALA A 829 50.24 -16.17 -28.69
CA ALA A 829 49.14 -16.56 -29.57
C ALA A 829 49.32 -17.98 -30.15
N ASP A 830 50.57 -18.40 -30.37
CA ASP A 830 50.89 -19.73 -30.89
C ASP A 830 50.79 -20.84 -29.83
N ASP A 831 51.14 -20.54 -28.58
CA ASP A 831 51.11 -21.54 -27.50
C ASP A 831 49.68 -21.76 -26.94
N VAL A 832 48.83 -20.74 -26.94
CA VAL A 832 47.40 -20.88 -26.60
C VAL A 832 46.65 -21.66 -27.68
N ASN A 833 46.95 -21.43 -28.97
CA ASN A 833 46.38 -22.22 -30.06
C ASN A 833 46.88 -23.68 -30.04
N LYS A 834 48.14 -23.93 -29.67
CA LYS A 834 48.67 -25.30 -29.49
C LYS A 834 48.02 -26.01 -28.30
N PHE A 835 47.78 -25.33 -27.18
CA PHE A 835 47.15 -25.93 -26.00
C PHE A 835 45.66 -26.25 -26.23
N LEU A 836 44.92 -25.34 -26.88
CA LEU A 836 43.53 -25.56 -27.29
C LEU A 836 43.40 -26.69 -28.32
N ASN A 837 44.31 -26.79 -29.28
CA ASN A 837 44.34 -27.91 -30.23
C ASN A 837 44.71 -29.24 -29.55
N LYS A 838 45.59 -29.22 -28.54
CA LYS A 838 45.98 -30.42 -27.77
C LYS A 838 44.83 -30.93 -26.89
N GLN A 839 44.05 -30.04 -26.26
CA GLN A 839 42.85 -30.41 -25.51
C GLN A 839 41.70 -30.87 -26.41
N LYS A 840 41.44 -30.19 -27.55
CA LYS A 840 40.45 -30.65 -28.53
C LYS A 840 40.78 -32.06 -29.07
N ARG A 841 42.06 -32.34 -29.32
CA ARG A 841 42.53 -33.65 -29.80
C ARG A 841 42.43 -34.76 -28.74
N ASN A 842 42.65 -34.42 -27.47
CA ASN A 842 42.46 -35.35 -26.35
C ASN A 842 40.99 -35.71 -26.08
N VAL A 843 40.05 -34.80 -26.35
CA VAL A 843 38.60 -35.07 -26.23
C VAL A 843 38.07 -35.90 -27.40
N VAL A 844 38.55 -35.67 -28.62
CA VAL A 844 38.20 -36.52 -29.79
C VAL A 844 38.75 -37.95 -29.63
N MET A 845 39.94 -38.11 -29.02
CA MET A 845 40.47 -39.43 -28.65
C MET A 845 39.75 -40.06 -27.45
N GLY A 846 39.26 -39.25 -26.50
CA GLY A 846 38.48 -39.72 -25.34
C GLY A 846 37.09 -40.24 -25.73
N GLY A 847 36.44 -39.62 -26.73
CA GLY A 847 35.13 -40.03 -27.24
C GLY A 847 35.12 -41.32 -28.07
N LEU A 848 36.29 -41.81 -28.50
CA LEU A 848 36.42 -43.10 -29.21
C LEU A 848 36.66 -44.29 -28.28
N LYS A 849 37.04 -44.06 -27.01
CA LYS A 849 37.21 -45.13 -26.01
C LYS A 849 35.93 -45.51 -25.28
N SER A 850 34.86 -44.71 -25.34
CA SER A 850 33.56 -45.04 -24.72
C SER A 850 32.62 -45.85 -25.63
N LYS A 851 33.13 -46.44 -26.72
CA LYS A 851 32.38 -47.36 -27.60
C LYS A 851 32.94 -48.79 -27.63
N PHE A 852 33.96 -49.09 -26.84
CA PHE A 852 34.38 -50.46 -26.52
C PHE A 852 34.75 -50.48 -25.04
N PHE A 853 33.74 -50.69 -24.19
CA PHE A 853 33.72 -51.29 -22.84
C PHE A 853 32.48 -50.78 -22.08
#